data_AF-A0A660ZAT1-F1
#
_entry.id   AF-A0A660ZAT1-F1
#
_cell.length_a   1.000
_cell.length_b   1.000
_cell.length_c   1.000
_cell.angle_alpha   90.00
_cell.angle_beta   90.00
_cell.angle_gamma   90.00
#
_symmetry.space_group_name_H-M   'P 1'
#
loop_
_entity.id
_entity.type
_entity.pdbx_description
1 polymer ?
#
loop_
_entity_poly.entity_id
_entity_poly.type
_entity_poly.pdbx_seq_one_letter_code
_entity_poly.pdbx_strand_id
1 'polypeptide(L)'
;ADLDLKELGDIPVPEVPESNGKKVAIVGAGPAGLMAAYELRLKGYEVDIFDRFDKPGGMLYVGIPNYRLPRDILFLEASLVERMGAEFHFNTEVGKDVEFDELLNGYDAVFLAIGAHKSRKLGIEGEDLPGVVGAVEMLRNVNLGKEVEIGKRVAVIGGGNVAMDAARTLKRLGKDVIVVYRRSRAEMPASPEEIEEAMEEGIEFMFLASPKRILGNGKVEALECIRMRLGEPDASGRRRPIPIEGSEFTIEVDAVVPAISQYPESEVFAKHLELTRWRTFDVDETTLQTKQNPKVFAGGDCVLGPSTFIDALFHGRKAAISIDRFLSGKDLYENREKGSFESVVPYDFSKTTRVERTKPVMLDPEERIKTFDEVVKGFTEEQALREAERCLNCVGCSECMECVKACQPQAIVHDMLPKERTIEVGAIVLAPGFDEFDPEPLREYGFGKYPNVVTSIQFERILSASGPTKGEILRPSDKKHAHKIAWIQCVGSRNEQIGKGYCSSVCCMYAIKEAVIAKEHSADVEPTIFFMDVRSYGKDFDKYAERAQKEHGVRFVRCRVPSVTQLENGDLEVRYEDEHGNQVVERFDMVVLSVGLNPTVTHREVAEKFGISLNKYGFAERNLFAPVLTDRPGVFVAGSFASPKDIPETVAEASGAAGAVMALLADVRGTEVKEKEYPEELPVWNQPPRIGVFVCHCGRNIGGYIDVKEVVEYAKTLPHVVYATDNLYTCSQDTQQLIKEAIKEHKLNRVVVASCTPRTHEPLFQETIREAGLNKYLFEMANIRDQDSWVHMHDRKAATEKAKDLVRMAVFKAALLEPLQETQIPVNHTGLVIGGGVAGMTAALSLADMGFDVVLVEREKELGGNARKIKKLTLGNEVKPFLDDLIQKVTNHPKIRVITGAEIERVEGYVGNYRTYLVGHDEPIEHGIAIIATGAKEYEPKEYLYGQHPNVLTQKEMEEKFDEVKPGDTVVMIQCVGSRNDEHPWCSRICCSRAVANAIELAERGANVFVLYRDIRTYGFREELYTEARKKGVIFVRFNEDNPPQVEINDEGKLVV
;
A
#
# COMPACT_ATOMS: atom_id res chain seq x y z
N ALA A 1 -17.36 4.64 -26.27
CA ALA A 1 -17.18 5.87 -27.05
C ALA A 1 -18.21 5.94 -28.18
N ASP A 2 -18.05 5.25 -29.32
CA ASP A 2 -19.00 5.36 -30.45
C ASP A 2 -20.43 4.91 -30.12
N LEU A 3 -20.57 3.89 -29.26
CA LEU A 3 -21.88 3.46 -28.75
C LEU A 3 -22.48 4.52 -27.82
N ASP A 4 -21.69 5.03 -26.87
CA ASP A 4 -22.13 6.10 -25.96
C ASP A 4 -22.52 7.38 -26.72
N LEU A 5 -21.77 7.75 -27.77
CA LEU A 5 -22.07 8.91 -28.61
C LEU A 5 -23.40 8.73 -29.35
N LYS A 6 -23.70 7.51 -29.81
CA LYS A 6 -24.99 7.17 -30.43
C LYS A 6 -26.14 7.18 -29.42
N GLU A 7 -25.90 6.76 -28.18
CA GLU A 7 -26.91 6.77 -27.12
C GLU A 7 -27.19 8.18 -26.56
N LEU A 8 -26.13 8.96 -26.32
CA LEU A 8 -26.22 10.31 -25.78
C LEU A 8 -26.73 11.33 -26.80
N GLY A 9 -26.56 11.05 -28.10
CA GLY A 9 -26.97 11.90 -29.21
C GLY A 9 -26.07 13.13 -29.42
N ASP A 10 -25.32 13.57 -28.39
CA ASP A 10 -24.34 14.65 -28.44
C ASP A 10 -23.28 14.47 -27.31
N ILE A 11 -22.12 15.13 -27.42
CA ILE A 11 -21.06 15.12 -26.41
C ILE A 11 -21.50 16.03 -25.23
N PRO A 12 -21.50 15.55 -23.97
CA PRO A 12 -21.82 16.36 -22.80
C PRO A 12 -20.88 17.56 -22.65
N VAL A 13 -21.45 18.75 -22.40
CA VAL A 13 -20.68 19.97 -22.13
C VAL A 13 -20.35 20.01 -20.63
N PRO A 14 -19.07 20.12 -20.23
CA PRO A 14 -18.71 20.25 -18.82
C PRO A 14 -19.21 21.58 -18.24
N GLU A 15 -19.39 21.64 -16.92
CA GLU A 15 -19.77 22.87 -16.24
C GLU A 15 -18.63 23.91 -16.35
N VAL A 16 -18.95 25.09 -16.92
CA VAL A 16 -18.00 26.18 -17.14
C VAL A 16 -18.25 27.28 -16.10
N PRO A 17 -17.24 27.68 -15.31
CA PRO A 17 -17.37 28.78 -14.35
C PRO A 17 -17.69 30.14 -14.99
N GLU A 18 -18.20 31.08 -14.20
CA GLU A 18 -18.33 32.48 -14.63
C GLU A 18 -16.96 33.09 -15.02
N SER A 19 -16.97 34.10 -15.90
CA SER A 19 -15.74 34.75 -16.38
C SER A 19 -14.92 35.31 -15.22
N ASN A 20 -13.63 35.00 -15.21
CA ASN A 20 -12.66 35.56 -14.27
C ASN A 20 -12.14 36.96 -14.71
N GLY A 21 -12.69 37.52 -15.79
CA GLY A 21 -12.37 38.85 -16.32
C GLY A 21 -11.06 38.93 -17.11
N LYS A 22 -10.42 37.79 -17.41
CA LYS A 22 -9.16 37.70 -18.18
C LYS A 22 -9.39 37.08 -19.56
N LYS A 23 -8.75 37.66 -20.58
CA LYS A 23 -8.87 37.26 -21.99
C LYS A 23 -7.61 36.63 -22.54
N VAL A 24 -7.74 35.51 -23.24
CA VAL A 24 -6.63 34.78 -23.87
C VAL A 24 -6.90 34.59 -25.36
N ALA A 25 -5.95 34.99 -26.21
CA ALA A 25 -6.00 34.69 -27.64
C ALA A 25 -5.22 33.41 -27.95
N ILE A 26 -5.79 32.54 -28.77
CA ILE A 26 -5.14 31.31 -29.26
C ILE A 26 -5.05 31.41 -30.78
N VAL A 27 -3.84 31.27 -31.33
CA VAL A 27 -3.60 31.30 -32.77
C VAL A 27 -3.40 29.86 -33.26
N GLY A 28 -4.42 29.31 -33.91
CA GLY A 28 -4.50 27.96 -34.43
C GLY A 28 -5.51 27.09 -33.68
N ALA A 29 -6.50 26.58 -34.41
CA ALA A 29 -7.54 25.66 -33.95
C ALA A 29 -7.13 24.18 -34.16
N GLY A 30 -5.84 23.87 -34.08
CA GLY A 30 -5.33 22.50 -34.05
C GLY A 30 -5.45 21.86 -32.67
N PRO A 31 -4.98 20.60 -32.49
CA PRO A 31 -5.08 19.88 -31.22
C PRO A 31 -4.56 20.65 -30.00
N ALA A 32 -3.38 21.27 -30.12
CA ALA A 32 -2.80 22.05 -29.04
C ALA A 32 -3.66 23.26 -28.67
N GLY A 33 -4.18 23.99 -29.67
CA GLY A 33 -5.02 25.16 -29.46
C GLY A 33 -6.38 24.81 -28.86
N LEU A 34 -7.04 23.78 -29.38
CA LEU A 34 -8.33 23.30 -28.86
C LEU A 34 -8.21 22.78 -27.42
N MET A 35 -7.15 22.04 -27.10
CA MET A 35 -6.92 21.56 -25.73
C MET A 35 -6.60 22.71 -24.76
N ALA A 36 -5.80 23.69 -25.19
CA ALA A 36 -5.54 24.88 -24.38
C ALA A 36 -6.83 25.67 -24.12
N ALA A 37 -7.67 25.85 -25.15
CA ALA A 37 -8.96 26.50 -25.02
C ALA A 37 -9.88 25.77 -24.04
N TYR A 38 -10.00 24.44 -24.17
CA TYR A 38 -10.79 23.60 -23.27
C TYR A 38 -10.39 23.79 -21.80
N GLU A 39 -9.10 23.66 -21.49
CA GLU A 39 -8.56 23.79 -20.13
C GLU A 39 -8.71 25.22 -19.56
N LEU A 40 -8.54 26.24 -20.39
CA LEU A 40 -8.73 27.64 -19.99
C LEU A 40 -10.20 27.98 -19.74
N ARG A 41 -11.12 27.45 -20.56
CA ARG A 41 -12.57 27.61 -20.34
C ARG A 41 -13.02 26.97 -19.04
N LEU A 42 -12.52 25.78 -18.69
CA LEU A 42 -12.79 25.16 -17.38
C LEU A 42 -12.33 25.99 -16.17
N LYS A 43 -11.47 26.98 -16.37
CA LYS A 43 -10.96 27.91 -15.36
C LYS A 43 -11.62 29.30 -15.41
N GLY A 44 -12.63 29.48 -16.27
CA GLY A 44 -13.37 30.74 -16.41
C GLY A 44 -12.68 31.82 -17.23
N TYR A 45 -11.63 31.52 -18.00
CA TYR A 45 -11.01 32.51 -18.91
C TYR A 45 -11.86 32.74 -20.16
N GLU A 46 -11.97 33.96 -20.64
CA GLU A 46 -12.51 34.27 -21.97
C GLU A 46 -11.47 33.92 -23.04
N VAL A 47 -11.85 33.14 -24.06
CA VAL A 47 -10.92 32.58 -25.04
C VAL A 47 -11.39 32.84 -26.46
N ASP A 48 -10.54 33.50 -27.25
CA ASP A 48 -10.76 33.74 -28.68
C ASP A 48 -9.73 32.95 -29.49
N ILE A 49 -10.20 32.20 -30.49
CA ILE A 49 -9.38 31.29 -31.30
C ILE A 49 -9.35 31.81 -32.75
N PHE A 50 -8.16 32.14 -33.24
CA PHE A 50 -7.94 32.61 -34.61
C PHE A 50 -7.41 31.48 -35.47
N ASP A 51 -8.08 31.15 -36.57
CA ASP A 51 -7.62 30.14 -37.51
C ASP A 51 -7.82 30.60 -38.96
N ARG A 52 -6.85 30.30 -39.82
CA ARG A 52 -6.87 30.66 -41.24
C ARG A 52 -7.82 29.81 -42.07
N PHE A 53 -8.24 28.65 -41.56
CA PHE A 53 -9.19 27.78 -42.24
C PHE A 53 -10.62 28.14 -41.84
N ASP A 54 -11.57 27.64 -42.62
CA ASP A 54 -13.01 27.86 -42.45
C ASP A 54 -13.63 26.95 -41.37
N LYS A 55 -12.87 25.98 -40.85
CA LYS A 55 -13.31 25.00 -39.85
C LYS A 55 -12.17 24.63 -38.88
N PRO A 56 -12.50 24.19 -37.65
CA PRO A 56 -11.50 23.83 -36.66
C PRO A 56 -10.85 22.46 -36.95
N GLY A 57 -9.74 22.17 -36.27
CA GLY A 57 -9.00 20.90 -36.35
C GLY A 57 -7.58 21.03 -36.89
N GLY A 58 -7.21 22.16 -37.50
CA GLY A 58 -5.86 22.41 -38.01
C GLY A 58 -5.37 21.28 -38.93
N MET A 59 -4.19 20.71 -38.64
CA MET A 59 -3.65 19.58 -39.41
C MET A 59 -4.48 18.29 -39.35
N LEU A 60 -5.36 18.12 -38.36
CA LEU A 60 -6.33 17.01 -38.39
C LEU A 60 -7.36 17.19 -39.50
N TYR A 61 -7.80 18.44 -39.70
CA TYR A 61 -8.75 18.78 -40.75
C TYR A 61 -8.10 18.77 -42.13
N VAL A 62 -6.96 19.43 -42.29
CA VAL A 62 -6.36 19.60 -43.63
C VAL A 62 -5.30 18.56 -43.98
N GLY A 63 -4.67 17.91 -43.00
CA GLY A 63 -3.55 17.00 -43.22
C GLY A 63 -3.96 15.52 -43.26
N ILE A 64 -4.79 15.08 -42.31
CA ILE A 64 -5.20 13.67 -42.21
C ILE A 64 -6.38 13.40 -43.16
N PRO A 65 -6.33 12.37 -44.02
CA PRO A 65 -7.45 12.03 -44.92
C PRO A 65 -8.73 11.61 -44.19
N ASN A 66 -9.89 11.91 -44.80
CA ASN A 66 -11.20 11.59 -44.22
C ASN A 66 -11.42 10.10 -43.91
N TYR A 67 -10.81 9.20 -44.70
CA TYR A 67 -10.94 7.76 -44.51
C TYR A 67 -10.28 7.23 -43.22
N ARG A 68 -9.42 8.04 -42.58
CA ARG A 68 -8.80 7.76 -41.27
C ARG A 68 -9.44 8.56 -40.13
N LEU A 69 -9.93 9.76 -40.45
CA LEU A 69 -10.52 10.67 -39.47
C LEU A 69 -11.77 11.33 -40.07
N PRO A 70 -12.96 10.76 -39.80
CA PRO A 70 -14.23 11.30 -40.27
C PRO A 70 -14.43 12.77 -39.86
N ARG A 71 -14.86 13.62 -40.80
CA ARG A 71 -15.02 15.06 -40.57
C ARG A 71 -16.12 15.41 -39.58
N ASP A 72 -17.22 14.67 -39.60
CA ASP A 72 -18.35 14.84 -38.69
C ASP A 72 -17.93 14.64 -37.23
N ILE A 73 -17.13 13.60 -36.95
CA ILE A 73 -16.59 13.36 -35.61
C ILE A 73 -15.61 14.45 -35.19
N LEU A 74 -14.68 14.84 -36.06
CA LEU A 74 -13.72 15.92 -35.77
C LEU A 74 -14.43 17.23 -35.42
N PHE A 75 -15.44 17.61 -36.19
CA PHE A 75 -16.18 18.86 -35.95
C PHE A 75 -17.08 18.75 -34.71
N LEU A 76 -17.65 17.58 -34.45
CA LEU A 76 -18.43 17.35 -33.23
C LEU A 76 -17.56 17.51 -31.98
N GLU A 77 -16.36 16.90 -31.93
CA GLU A 77 -15.43 17.07 -30.82
C GLU A 77 -14.94 18.51 -30.69
N ALA A 78 -14.58 19.17 -31.80
CA ALA A 78 -14.13 20.56 -31.77
C ALA A 78 -15.24 21.53 -31.31
N SER A 79 -16.52 21.23 -31.62
CA SER A 79 -17.67 22.05 -31.20
C SER A 79 -17.84 22.12 -29.68
N LEU A 80 -17.25 21.19 -28.93
CA LEU A 80 -17.27 21.22 -27.47
C LEU A 80 -16.69 22.52 -26.92
N VAL A 81 -15.57 22.97 -27.49
CA VAL A 81 -14.88 24.20 -27.08
C VAL A 81 -15.74 25.44 -27.38
N GLU A 82 -16.43 25.45 -28.51
CA GLU A 82 -17.40 26.50 -28.87
C GLU A 82 -18.60 26.51 -27.91
N ARG A 83 -19.17 25.34 -27.62
CA ARG A 83 -20.29 25.18 -26.67
C ARG A 83 -19.91 25.53 -25.23
N MET A 84 -18.62 25.46 -24.89
CA MET A 84 -18.08 25.96 -23.63
C MET A 84 -17.91 27.50 -23.61
N GLY A 85 -18.19 28.18 -24.71
CA GLY A 85 -18.18 29.64 -24.83
C GLY A 85 -16.86 30.25 -25.28
N ALA A 86 -16.01 29.50 -26.01
CA ALA A 86 -14.89 30.11 -26.74
C ALA A 86 -15.36 30.66 -28.10
N GLU A 87 -14.82 31.79 -28.53
CA GLU A 87 -15.16 32.43 -29.80
C GLU A 87 -14.18 32.02 -30.91
N PHE A 88 -14.69 31.58 -32.06
CA PHE A 88 -13.85 31.21 -33.22
C PHE A 88 -13.86 32.29 -34.29
N HIS A 89 -12.68 32.75 -34.67
CA HIS A 89 -12.43 33.65 -35.79
C HIS A 89 -11.79 32.86 -36.95
N PHE A 90 -12.64 32.18 -37.72
CA PHE A 90 -12.22 31.44 -38.92
C PHE A 90 -11.86 32.36 -40.08
N ASN A 91 -11.15 31.82 -41.08
CA ASN A 91 -10.63 32.56 -42.24
C ASN A 91 -9.81 33.80 -41.85
N THR A 92 -9.14 33.76 -40.70
CA THR A 92 -8.38 34.88 -40.15
C THR A 92 -6.92 34.46 -39.95
N GLU A 93 -6.04 34.93 -40.83
CA GLU A 93 -4.60 34.63 -40.77
C GLU A 93 -3.85 35.72 -39.98
N VAL A 94 -3.37 35.38 -38.79
CA VAL A 94 -2.58 36.29 -37.94
C VAL A 94 -1.23 36.59 -38.61
N GLY A 95 -0.91 37.88 -38.72
CA GLY A 95 0.20 38.43 -39.49
C GLY A 95 -0.13 38.81 -40.93
N LYS A 96 -1.39 38.64 -41.35
CA LYS A 96 -1.90 39.11 -42.64
C LYS A 96 -3.25 39.84 -42.51
N ASP A 97 -4.24 39.19 -41.90
CA ASP A 97 -5.58 39.74 -41.70
C ASP A 97 -5.72 40.45 -40.34
N VAL A 98 -4.97 39.99 -39.33
CA VAL A 98 -4.85 40.63 -38.01
C VAL A 98 -3.37 40.76 -37.67
N GLU A 99 -2.91 41.97 -37.35
CA GLU A 99 -1.51 42.17 -36.93
C GLU A 99 -1.24 41.54 -35.56
N PHE A 100 -0.08 40.91 -35.38
CA PHE A 100 0.25 40.27 -34.10
C PHE A 100 0.28 41.25 -32.93
N ASP A 101 0.67 42.51 -33.19
CA ASP A 101 0.66 43.60 -32.21
C ASP A 101 -0.76 43.90 -31.67
N GLU A 102 -1.81 43.69 -32.46
CA GLU A 102 -3.19 43.89 -32.02
C GLU A 102 -3.57 42.83 -30.97
N LEU A 103 -3.15 41.58 -31.16
CA LEU A 103 -3.37 40.52 -30.18
C LEU A 103 -2.61 40.76 -28.88
N LEU A 104 -1.37 41.25 -28.94
CA LEU A 104 -0.57 41.57 -27.75
C LEU A 104 -1.18 42.69 -26.90
N ASN A 105 -1.89 43.63 -27.54
CA ASN A 105 -2.53 44.75 -26.87
C ASN A 105 -3.95 44.42 -26.39
N GLY A 106 -4.67 43.55 -27.09
CA GLY A 106 -6.08 43.20 -26.80
C GLY A 106 -6.28 42.11 -25.75
N TYR A 107 -5.26 41.28 -25.48
CA TYR A 107 -5.38 40.09 -24.63
C TYR A 107 -4.38 40.10 -23.46
N ASP A 108 -4.75 39.43 -22.36
CA ASP A 108 -3.88 39.27 -21.20
C ASP A 108 -2.75 38.26 -21.47
N ALA A 109 -3.01 37.25 -22.30
CA ALA A 109 -2.03 36.27 -22.79
C ALA A 109 -2.35 35.81 -24.23
N VAL A 110 -1.31 35.39 -24.96
CA VAL A 110 -1.43 34.85 -26.32
C VAL A 110 -0.75 33.48 -26.41
N PHE A 111 -1.43 32.49 -26.98
CA PHE A 111 -0.88 31.16 -27.23
C PHE A 111 -0.76 30.88 -28.73
N LEU A 112 0.45 30.60 -29.20
CA LEU A 112 0.75 30.26 -30.59
C LEU A 112 0.76 28.73 -30.77
N ALA A 113 -0.20 28.23 -31.56
CA ALA A 113 -0.41 26.82 -31.86
C ALA A 113 -0.55 26.60 -33.39
N ILE A 114 0.27 27.29 -34.18
CA ILE A 114 0.10 27.46 -35.64
C ILE A 114 0.38 26.19 -36.46
N GLY A 115 0.82 25.10 -35.85
CA GLY A 115 1.13 23.83 -36.52
C GLY A 115 2.32 23.89 -37.49
N ALA A 116 2.63 22.76 -38.13
CA ALA A 116 3.66 22.67 -39.17
C ALA A 116 3.02 22.39 -40.54
N HIS A 117 2.84 23.44 -41.35
CA HIS A 117 1.99 23.39 -42.54
C HIS A 117 2.72 23.42 -43.88
N LYS A 118 4.06 23.38 -43.90
CA LYS A 118 4.85 23.40 -45.15
C LYS A 118 5.68 22.15 -45.31
N SER A 119 5.71 21.58 -46.52
CA SER A 119 6.59 20.45 -46.83
C SER A 119 8.05 20.89 -46.93
N ARG A 120 8.98 20.07 -46.43
CA ARG A 120 10.41 20.27 -46.68
C ARG A 120 10.79 19.88 -48.10
N LYS A 121 11.69 20.68 -48.68
CA LYS A 121 12.35 20.41 -49.96
C LYS A 121 13.44 19.32 -49.82
N LEU A 122 13.55 18.45 -50.81
CA LEU A 122 14.56 17.39 -51.01
C LEU A 122 15.98 17.94 -51.16
N GLY A 123 16.14 19.14 -51.72
CA GLY A 123 17.43 19.77 -51.97
C GLY A 123 18.22 19.13 -53.10
N ILE A 124 17.53 18.64 -54.13
CA ILE A 124 18.12 17.95 -55.29
C ILE A 124 17.85 18.72 -56.59
N GLU A 125 18.67 18.47 -57.62
CA GLU A 125 18.47 19.07 -58.95
C GLU A 125 17.10 18.66 -59.53
N GLY A 126 16.41 19.61 -60.17
CA GLY A 126 15.09 19.41 -60.79
C GLY A 126 13.89 19.51 -59.84
N GLU A 127 14.10 19.85 -58.56
CA GLU A 127 13.03 19.95 -57.56
C GLU A 127 11.99 21.04 -57.83
N ASP A 128 12.32 22.08 -58.60
CA ASP A 128 11.37 23.15 -58.94
C ASP A 128 10.61 22.90 -60.27
N LEU A 129 10.74 21.71 -60.87
CA LEU A 129 10.02 21.35 -62.09
C LEU A 129 8.50 21.25 -61.86
N PRO A 130 7.66 21.67 -62.83
CA PRO A 130 6.23 21.38 -62.81
C PRO A 130 5.97 19.87 -62.73
N GLY A 131 5.20 19.44 -61.73
CA GLY A 131 4.98 18.03 -61.39
C GLY A 131 5.61 17.60 -60.05
N VAL A 132 6.42 18.46 -59.41
CA VAL A 132 6.85 18.27 -58.01
C VAL A 132 5.87 18.97 -57.08
N VAL A 133 5.18 18.21 -56.22
CA VAL A 133 4.15 18.74 -55.31
C VAL A 133 4.42 18.26 -53.89
N GLY A 134 4.56 19.18 -52.93
CA GLY A 134 4.73 18.82 -51.52
C GLY A 134 3.55 18.02 -50.95
N ALA A 135 3.84 16.98 -50.17
CA ALA A 135 2.81 16.07 -49.66
C ALA A 135 1.76 16.78 -48.78
N VAL A 136 2.20 17.74 -47.96
CA VAL A 136 1.33 18.48 -47.04
C VAL A 136 0.35 19.38 -47.79
N GLU A 137 0.84 20.08 -48.80
CA GLU A 137 0.06 20.97 -49.65
C GLU A 137 -0.92 20.17 -50.52
N MET A 138 -0.48 19.02 -51.04
CA MET A 138 -1.32 18.09 -51.79
C MET A 138 -2.47 17.56 -50.92
N LEU A 139 -2.16 16.98 -49.74
CA LEU A 139 -3.18 16.47 -48.82
C LEU A 139 -4.17 17.56 -48.39
N ARG A 140 -3.68 18.77 -48.10
CA ARG A 140 -4.51 19.93 -47.81
C ARG A 140 -5.47 20.24 -48.94
N ASN A 141 -4.99 20.33 -50.17
CA ASN A 141 -5.84 20.66 -51.30
C ASN A 141 -6.91 19.59 -51.51
N VAL A 142 -6.57 18.30 -51.41
CA VAL A 142 -7.55 17.21 -51.49
C VAL A 142 -8.60 17.33 -50.37
N ASN A 143 -8.19 17.53 -49.12
CA ASN A 143 -9.11 17.63 -47.99
C ASN A 143 -10.01 18.88 -48.03
N LEU A 144 -9.54 19.97 -48.66
CA LEU A 144 -10.34 21.17 -48.90
C LEU A 144 -11.19 21.08 -50.18
N GLY A 145 -11.23 19.92 -50.84
CA GLY A 145 -12.02 19.71 -52.07
C GLY A 145 -11.48 20.46 -53.29
N LYS A 146 -10.21 20.88 -53.28
CA LYS A 146 -9.55 21.54 -54.41
C LYS A 146 -9.01 20.49 -55.37
N GLU A 147 -9.08 20.77 -56.68
CA GLU A 147 -8.45 19.91 -57.69
C GLU A 147 -6.92 19.91 -57.52
N VAL A 148 -6.33 18.72 -57.53
CA VAL A 148 -4.88 18.52 -57.48
C VAL A 148 -4.43 17.97 -58.83
N GLU A 149 -3.80 18.83 -59.62
CA GLU A 149 -3.17 18.43 -60.87
C GLU A 149 -1.90 17.60 -60.59
N ILE A 150 -2.03 16.28 -60.72
CA ILE A 150 -0.92 15.35 -60.56
C ILE A 150 -0.93 14.28 -61.65
N GLY A 151 0.26 13.92 -62.13
CA GLY A 151 0.50 12.96 -63.21
C GLY A 151 -0.06 11.56 -62.93
N LYS A 152 0.02 10.65 -63.91
CA LYS A 152 -0.58 9.31 -63.79
C LYS A 152 0.26 8.39 -62.91
N ARG A 153 1.59 8.42 -63.09
CA ARG A 153 2.54 7.64 -62.30
C ARG A 153 3.34 8.55 -61.36
N VAL A 154 3.26 8.33 -60.06
CA VAL A 154 3.73 9.26 -59.03
C VAL A 154 4.72 8.58 -58.08
N ALA A 155 5.89 9.20 -57.87
CA ALA A 155 6.83 8.78 -56.83
C ALA A 155 6.60 9.57 -55.54
N VAL A 156 6.22 8.89 -54.45
CA VAL A 156 6.15 9.47 -53.10
C VAL A 156 7.48 9.20 -52.39
N ILE A 157 8.15 10.26 -51.94
CA ILE A 157 9.47 10.16 -51.31
C ILE A 157 9.33 10.25 -49.80
N GLY A 158 9.61 9.16 -49.09
CA GLY A 158 9.54 9.11 -47.62
C GLY A 158 9.01 7.77 -47.12
N GLY A 159 9.00 7.59 -45.79
CA GLY A 159 8.51 6.36 -45.17
C GLY A 159 7.74 6.57 -43.86
N GLY A 160 7.38 7.81 -43.55
CA GLY A 160 6.55 8.14 -42.37
C GLY A 160 5.05 8.16 -42.70
N ASN A 161 4.21 8.38 -41.69
CA ASN A 161 2.73 8.37 -41.86
C ASN A 161 2.24 9.29 -42.97
N VAL A 162 2.80 10.50 -43.12
CA VAL A 162 2.45 11.42 -44.21
C VAL A 162 2.71 10.83 -45.59
N ALA A 163 3.77 10.02 -45.74
CA ALA A 163 4.05 9.35 -47.00
C ALA A 163 3.00 8.27 -47.30
N MET A 164 2.53 7.55 -46.27
CA MET A 164 1.45 6.56 -46.42
C MET A 164 0.13 7.24 -46.75
N ASP A 165 -0.25 8.30 -46.01
CA ASP A 165 -1.45 9.09 -46.28
C ASP A 165 -1.44 9.65 -47.70
N ALA A 166 -0.30 10.20 -48.16
CA ALA A 166 -0.16 10.71 -49.52
C ALA A 166 -0.28 9.59 -50.56
N ALA A 167 0.40 8.46 -50.36
CA ALA A 167 0.37 7.35 -51.31
C ALA A 167 -1.03 6.73 -51.44
N ARG A 168 -1.70 6.48 -50.31
CA ARG A 168 -3.06 5.93 -50.24
C ARG A 168 -4.13 6.88 -50.76
N THR A 169 -3.95 8.19 -50.54
CA THR A 169 -4.81 9.23 -51.14
C THR A 169 -4.64 9.28 -52.66
N LEU A 170 -3.41 9.24 -53.16
CA LEU A 170 -3.14 9.22 -54.61
C LEU A 170 -3.68 7.95 -55.27
N LYS A 171 -3.58 6.79 -54.59
CA LYS A 171 -4.18 5.55 -55.08
C LYS A 171 -5.69 5.69 -55.23
N ARG A 172 -6.38 6.32 -54.27
CA ARG A 172 -7.82 6.63 -54.34
C ARG A 172 -8.19 7.61 -55.45
N LEU A 173 -7.28 8.50 -55.81
CA LEU A 173 -7.42 9.38 -56.98
C LEU A 173 -7.09 8.68 -58.32
N GLY A 174 -6.96 7.35 -58.31
CA GLY A 174 -6.74 6.53 -59.51
C GLY A 174 -5.31 6.62 -60.07
N LYS A 175 -4.33 7.00 -59.25
CA LYS A 175 -2.93 7.13 -59.67
C LYS A 175 -2.16 5.82 -59.47
N ASP A 176 -1.15 5.60 -60.31
CA ASP A 176 -0.14 4.57 -60.10
C ASP A 176 0.95 5.13 -59.19
N VAL A 177 1.20 4.47 -58.05
CA VAL A 177 1.96 5.07 -56.94
C VAL A 177 3.11 4.16 -56.53
N ILE A 178 4.31 4.74 -56.49
CA ILE A 178 5.51 4.12 -55.96
C ILE A 178 6.05 4.91 -54.77
N VAL A 179 6.24 4.24 -53.64
CA VAL A 179 6.90 4.79 -52.45
C VAL A 179 8.40 4.51 -52.53
N VAL A 180 9.21 5.56 -52.58
CA VAL A 180 10.68 5.45 -52.59
C VAL A 180 11.21 5.75 -51.21
N TYR A 181 11.86 4.77 -50.57
CA TYR A 181 12.37 4.89 -49.21
C TYR A 181 13.82 4.42 -49.08
N ARG A 182 14.64 5.27 -48.44
CA ARG A 182 16.10 5.08 -48.34
C ARG A 182 16.55 3.99 -47.36
N ARG A 183 15.64 3.35 -46.63
CA ARG A 183 15.91 2.25 -45.68
C ARG A 183 15.01 1.04 -46.00
N SER A 184 15.07 -0.01 -45.18
CA SER A 184 14.18 -1.17 -45.30
C SER A 184 12.83 -0.91 -44.62
N ARG A 185 11.87 -1.83 -44.80
CA ARG A 185 10.57 -1.80 -44.14
C ARG A 185 10.68 -1.69 -42.63
N ALA A 186 11.65 -2.38 -42.01
CA ALA A 186 11.81 -2.42 -40.56
C ALA A 186 12.16 -1.06 -39.94
N GLU A 187 12.75 -0.15 -40.72
CA GLU A 187 13.09 1.20 -40.25
C GLU A 187 12.11 2.28 -40.73
N MET A 188 10.96 1.92 -41.29
CA MET A 188 9.91 2.89 -41.64
C MET A 188 9.32 3.51 -40.36
N PRO A 189 9.21 4.85 -40.28
CA PRO A 189 8.57 5.52 -39.14
C PRO A 189 7.04 5.45 -39.15
N ALA A 190 6.41 5.05 -40.25
CA ALA A 190 4.97 4.87 -40.31
C ALA A 190 4.52 3.71 -39.42
N SER A 191 3.27 3.74 -38.95
CA SER A 191 2.73 2.61 -38.19
C SER A 191 2.71 1.33 -39.04
N PRO A 192 3.00 0.15 -38.44
CA PRO A 192 2.99 -1.11 -39.18
C PRO A 192 1.71 -1.37 -39.96
N GLU A 193 0.57 -0.99 -39.38
CA GLU A 193 -0.76 -1.14 -39.95
C GLU A 193 -0.92 -0.31 -41.24
N GLU A 194 -0.47 0.95 -41.24
CA GLU A 194 -0.55 1.83 -42.42
C GLU A 194 0.34 1.33 -43.58
N ILE A 195 1.48 0.72 -43.25
CA ILE A 195 2.38 0.12 -44.25
C ILE A 195 1.72 -1.12 -44.86
N GLU A 196 1.12 -1.97 -44.02
CA GLU A 196 0.43 -3.18 -44.47
C GLU A 196 -0.79 -2.83 -45.33
N GLU A 197 -1.64 -1.91 -44.89
CA GLU A 197 -2.80 -1.46 -45.64
C GLU A 197 -2.41 -0.81 -46.99
N ALA A 198 -1.34 -0.04 -47.04
CA ALA A 198 -0.83 0.52 -48.30
C ALA A 198 -0.37 -0.57 -49.28
N MET A 199 0.28 -1.63 -48.78
CA MET A 199 0.67 -2.78 -49.60
C MET A 199 -0.55 -3.58 -50.09
N GLU A 200 -1.55 -3.80 -49.23
CA GLU A 200 -2.82 -4.45 -49.59
C GLU A 200 -3.60 -3.66 -50.66
N GLU A 201 -3.54 -2.33 -50.63
CA GLU A 201 -4.12 -1.44 -51.64
C GLU A 201 -3.33 -1.44 -52.97
N GLY A 202 -2.25 -2.22 -53.08
CA GLY A 202 -1.47 -2.37 -54.29
C GLY A 202 -0.59 -1.16 -54.62
N ILE A 203 -0.02 -0.51 -53.60
CA ILE A 203 1.01 0.53 -53.74
C ILE A 203 2.39 -0.15 -53.85
N GLU A 204 3.20 0.27 -54.81
CA GLU A 204 4.55 -0.27 -55.00
C GLU A 204 5.53 0.33 -53.98
N PHE A 205 6.39 -0.49 -53.38
CA PHE A 205 7.43 -0.03 -52.44
C PHE A 205 8.82 -0.29 -52.99
N MET A 206 9.61 0.77 -53.12
CA MET A 206 11.01 0.71 -53.48
C MET A 206 11.89 1.06 -52.28
N PHE A 207 12.24 0.03 -51.52
CA PHE A 207 13.15 0.13 -50.39
C PHE A 207 14.61 0.29 -50.85
N LEU A 208 15.43 0.79 -49.94
CA LEU A 208 16.86 0.99 -50.14
C LEU A 208 17.16 1.81 -51.41
N ALA A 209 16.37 2.86 -51.65
CA ALA A 209 16.54 3.80 -52.74
C ALA A 209 16.36 5.24 -52.25
N SER A 210 17.19 6.16 -52.73
CA SER A 210 17.04 7.60 -52.45
C SER A 210 17.09 8.38 -53.75
N PRO A 211 16.27 9.43 -53.91
CA PRO A 211 16.35 10.28 -55.08
C PRO A 211 17.68 11.05 -55.11
N LYS A 212 18.26 11.18 -56.31
CA LYS A 212 19.50 11.92 -56.59
C LYS A 212 19.21 13.21 -57.35
N ARG A 213 18.33 13.15 -58.36
CA ARG A 213 17.81 14.31 -59.12
C ARG A 213 16.52 13.96 -59.86
N ILE A 214 15.75 14.98 -60.20
CA ILE A 214 14.51 14.88 -60.96
C ILE A 214 14.80 15.29 -62.41
N LEU A 215 14.43 14.44 -63.36
CA LEU A 215 14.71 14.64 -64.78
C LEU A 215 13.44 15.07 -65.52
N GLY A 216 13.58 16.00 -66.45
CA GLY A 216 12.52 16.34 -67.39
C GLY A 216 12.72 17.65 -68.13
N ASN A 217 12.12 17.77 -69.32
CA ASN A 217 12.20 18.95 -70.18
C ASN A 217 10.93 19.81 -70.05
N GLY A 218 10.90 20.69 -69.04
CA GLY A 218 9.78 21.60 -68.77
C GLY A 218 8.68 21.05 -67.85
N LYS A 219 8.70 19.75 -67.54
CA LYS A 219 7.89 19.07 -66.51
C LYS A 219 8.60 17.79 -66.08
N VAL A 220 8.19 17.17 -64.97
CA VAL A 220 8.73 15.88 -64.50
C VAL A 220 8.48 14.76 -65.54
N GLU A 221 9.51 14.00 -65.89
CA GLU A 221 9.45 12.83 -66.78
C GLU A 221 10.06 11.57 -66.13
N ALA A 222 11.04 11.74 -65.24
CA ALA A 222 11.64 10.62 -64.51
C ALA A 222 12.33 11.05 -63.21
N LEU A 223 12.58 10.09 -62.33
CA LEU A 223 13.32 10.25 -61.08
C LEU A 223 14.59 9.38 -61.11
N GLU A 224 15.76 10.00 -61.09
CA GLU A 224 17.04 9.29 -60.93
C GLU A 224 17.27 9.00 -59.44
N CYS A 225 17.42 7.73 -59.10
CA CYS A 225 17.66 7.24 -57.75
C CYS A 225 19.02 6.55 -57.65
N ILE A 226 19.53 6.45 -56.42
CA ILE A 226 20.73 5.67 -56.08
C ILE A 226 20.36 4.57 -55.07
N ARG A 227 20.96 3.38 -55.19
CA ARG A 227 20.74 2.30 -54.22
C ARG A 227 21.43 2.61 -52.90
N MET A 228 20.80 2.15 -51.82
CA MET A 228 21.26 2.32 -50.44
C MET A 228 21.62 0.98 -49.82
N ARG A 229 22.55 0.99 -48.87
CA ARG A 229 22.78 -0.10 -47.91
C ARG A 229 22.63 0.42 -46.48
N LEU A 230 22.29 -0.46 -45.54
CA LEU A 230 22.16 -0.10 -44.14
C LEU A 230 23.50 -0.22 -43.40
N GLY A 231 23.94 0.87 -42.77
CA GLY A 231 25.06 0.90 -41.84
C GLY A 231 24.63 0.70 -40.39
N GLU A 232 25.46 1.17 -39.46
CA GLU A 232 25.16 1.17 -38.02
C GLU A 232 23.96 2.06 -37.68
N PRO A 233 23.22 1.76 -36.59
CA PRO A 233 22.18 2.63 -36.04
C PRO A 233 22.62 4.09 -35.84
N ASP A 234 21.71 5.04 -36.07
CA ASP A 234 21.85 6.44 -35.68
C ASP A 234 21.38 6.66 -34.23
N ALA A 235 21.42 7.91 -33.76
CA ALA A 235 21.00 8.28 -32.40
C ALA A 235 19.51 8.01 -32.11
N SER A 236 18.68 7.76 -33.15
CA SER A 236 17.29 7.32 -33.00
C SER A 236 17.14 5.80 -33.00
N GLY A 237 18.24 5.04 -32.98
CA GLY A 237 18.24 3.57 -33.05
C GLY A 237 18.02 3.00 -34.46
N ARG A 238 17.77 3.84 -35.47
CA ARG A 238 17.50 3.40 -36.86
C ARG A 238 18.79 3.29 -37.66
N ARG A 239 18.94 2.23 -38.44
CA ARG A 239 20.15 2.02 -39.27
C ARG A 239 20.39 3.17 -40.26
N ARG A 240 21.61 3.68 -40.33
CA ARG A 240 21.98 4.77 -41.25
C ARG A 240 21.93 4.29 -42.71
N PRO A 241 21.25 5.01 -43.62
CA PRO A 241 21.30 4.70 -45.05
C PRO A 241 22.61 5.22 -45.65
N ILE A 242 23.33 4.38 -46.39
CA ILE A 242 24.61 4.70 -47.03
C ILE A 242 24.47 4.49 -48.54
N PRO A 243 24.75 5.50 -49.39
CA PRO A 243 24.71 5.35 -50.84
C PRO A 243 25.70 4.29 -51.34
N ILE A 244 25.30 3.53 -52.36
CA ILE A 244 26.19 2.64 -53.11
C ILE A 244 26.61 3.39 -54.37
N GLU A 245 27.82 3.94 -54.39
CA GLU A 245 28.35 4.69 -55.54
C GLU A 245 28.32 3.85 -56.83
N GLY A 246 27.88 4.45 -57.95
CA GLY A 246 27.77 3.77 -59.25
C GLY A 246 26.53 2.89 -59.43
N SER A 247 25.57 2.95 -58.49
CA SER A 247 24.32 2.17 -58.54
C SER A 247 23.10 2.98 -58.99
N GLU A 248 23.32 4.10 -59.68
CA GLU A 248 22.25 4.98 -60.15
C GLU A 248 21.34 4.29 -61.16
N PHE A 249 20.04 4.54 -61.04
CA PHE A 249 19.01 4.02 -61.94
C PHE A 249 17.84 5.01 -62.02
N THR A 250 17.06 4.91 -63.09
CA THR A 250 15.97 5.84 -63.37
C THR A 250 14.61 5.16 -63.24
N ILE A 251 13.65 5.86 -62.64
CA ILE A 251 12.24 5.45 -62.53
C ILE A 251 11.42 6.43 -63.37
N GLU A 252 10.68 5.94 -64.36
CA GLU A 252 9.77 6.78 -65.15
C GLU A 252 8.55 7.18 -64.31
N VAL A 253 8.38 8.48 -64.06
CA VAL A 253 7.29 9.05 -63.28
C VAL A 253 6.90 10.41 -63.84
N ASP A 254 5.61 10.74 -63.76
CA ASP A 254 5.05 12.00 -64.25
C ASP A 254 4.98 13.08 -63.15
N ALA A 255 5.18 12.68 -61.89
CA ALA A 255 5.15 13.56 -60.73
C ALA A 255 5.96 13.00 -59.56
N VAL A 256 6.45 13.88 -58.69
CA VAL A 256 7.18 13.55 -57.46
C VAL A 256 6.53 14.25 -56.28
N VAL A 257 6.29 13.50 -55.20
CA VAL A 257 5.67 14.00 -53.97
C VAL A 257 6.63 13.84 -52.79
N PRO A 258 7.36 14.91 -52.41
CA PRO A 258 8.23 14.89 -51.23
C PRO A 258 7.41 14.82 -49.93
N ALA A 259 7.64 13.78 -49.13
CA ALA A 259 7.04 13.56 -47.81
C ALA A 259 8.14 13.34 -46.73
N ILE A 260 9.19 14.16 -46.77
CA ILE A 260 10.42 13.96 -45.99
C ILE A 260 10.49 14.72 -44.67
N SER A 261 9.50 15.57 -44.35
CA SER A 261 9.22 16.26 -43.07
C SER A 261 8.42 17.54 -43.37
N GLN A 262 8.01 18.26 -42.33
CA GLN A 262 7.25 19.51 -42.41
C GLN A 262 7.91 20.59 -41.52
N TYR A 263 7.55 21.85 -41.71
CA TYR A 263 7.98 22.95 -40.83
C TYR A 263 6.87 24.01 -40.65
N PRO A 264 6.87 24.74 -39.53
CA PRO A 264 5.92 25.83 -39.26
C PRO A 264 6.29 27.10 -40.03
N GLU A 265 5.28 27.93 -40.33
CA GLU A 265 5.42 29.24 -40.99
C GLU A 265 5.66 30.35 -39.95
N SER A 266 6.59 30.12 -39.02
CA SER A 266 6.81 31.00 -37.85
C SER A 266 7.48 32.33 -38.20
N GLU A 267 8.03 32.47 -39.41
CA GLU A 267 8.79 33.66 -39.84
C GLU A 267 7.94 34.94 -39.80
N VAL A 268 6.62 34.82 -39.93
CA VAL A 268 5.66 35.93 -39.81
C VAL A 268 5.74 36.61 -38.44
N PHE A 269 6.15 35.88 -37.40
CA PHE A 269 6.27 36.37 -36.02
C PHE A 269 7.71 36.76 -35.64
N ALA A 270 8.68 36.62 -36.56
CA ALA A 270 10.10 36.84 -36.28
C ALA A 270 10.44 38.30 -35.88
N LYS A 271 9.54 39.27 -36.15
CA LYS A 271 9.67 40.65 -35.65
C LYS A 271 9.51 40.76 -34.13
N HIS A 272 8.87 39.79 -33.47
CA HIS A 272 8.58 39.82 -32.04
C HIS A 272 9.19 38.65 -31.26
N LEU A 273 9.43 37.51 -31.91
CA LEU A 273 9.80 36.26 -31.26
C LEU A 273 11.05 35.66 -31.91
N GLU A 274 11.88 35.04 -31.10
CA GLU A 274 13.09 34.36 -31.58
C GLU A 274 12.76 32.96 -32.07
N LEU A 275 13.36 32.57 -33.19
CA LEU A 275 13.15 31.28 -33.83
C LEU A 275 14.41 30.43 -33.74
N THR A 276 14.24 29.13 -33.55
CA THR A 276 15.35 28.18 -33.61
C THR A 276 15.85 28.02 -35.06
N ARG A 277 17.01 27.37 -35.24
CA ARG A 277 17.51 26.96 -36.58
C ARG A 277 16.51 26.11 -37.39
N TRP A 278 15.52 25.52 -36.73
CA TRP A 278 14.50 24.68 -37.35
C TRP A 278 13.23 25.45 -37.72
N ARG A 279 13.21 26.78 -37.54
CA ARG A 279 12.06 27.67 -37.74
C ARG A 279 10.92 27.46 -36.73
N THR A 280 11.16 26.73 -35.64
CA THR A 280 10.25 26.60 -34.49
C THR A 280 10.44 27.75 -33.51
N PHE A 281 9.45 28.04 -32.65
CA PHE A 281 9.58 29.05 -31.60
C PHE A 281 10.57 28.61 -30.50
N ASP A 282 11.43 29.52 -30.04
CA ASP A 282 12.28 29.30 -28.86
C ASP A 282 11.51 29.64 -27.58
N VAL A 283 11.19 28.60 -26.80
CA VAL A 283 10.43 28.70 -25.55
C VAL A 283 11.15 27.97 -24.41
N ASP A 284 10.82 28.32 -23.17
CA ASP A 284 11.18 27.48 -22.03
C ASP A 284 10.51 26.10 -22.16
N GLU A 285 11.30 25.03 -22.12
CA GLU A 285 10.78 23.66 -22.34
C GLU A 285 9.76 23.23 -21.28
N THR A 286 9.81 23.84 -20.09
CA THR A 286 8.89 23.56 -19.00
C THR A 286 7.66 24.45 -19.14
N THR A 287 7.79 25.77 -19.16
CA THR A 287 6.65 26.71 -19.15
C THR A 287 6.02 26.94 -20.51
N LEU A 288 6.69 26.59 -21.62
CA LEU A 288 6.28 26.93 -22.98
C LEU A 288 6.15 28.45 -23.21
N GLN A 289 6.65 29.25 -22.28
CA GLN A 289 6.68 30.71 -22.37
C GLN A 289 7.82 31.12 -23.29
N THR A 290 7.57 32.09 -24.16
CA THR A 290 8.61 32.68 -24.99
C THR A 290 9.54 33.54 -24.13
N LYS A 291 10.83 33.60 -24.46
CA LYS A 291 11.80 34.36 -23.66
C LYS A 291 11.65 35.87 -23.84
N GLN A 292 11.13 36.30 -24.99
CA GLN A 292 11.11 37.71 -25.40
C GLN A 292 9.87 38.45 -24.87
N ASN A 293 8.75 37.74 -24.70
CA ASN A 293 7.52 38.34 -24.20
C ASN A 293 6.81 37.42 -23.18
N PRO A 294 6.70 37.82 -21.90
CA PRO A 294 6.10 36.99 -20.86
C PRO A 294 4.60 36.74 -21.08
N LYS A 295 3.93 37.54 -21.91
CA LYS A 295 2.52 37.30 -22.28
C LYS A 295 2.33 36.24 -23.36
N VAL A 296 3.41 35.80 -24.02
CA VAL A 296 3.33 34.91 -25.19
C VAL A 296 3.86 33.52 -24.86
N PHE A 297 3.04 32.53 -25.18
CA PHE A 297 3.34 31.10 -25.05
C PHE A 297 3.24 30.45 -26.43
N ALA A 298 4.00 29.38 -26.68
CA ALA A 298 3.92 28.63 -27.94
C ALA A 298 4.00 27.13 -27.70
N GLY A 299 3.25 26.33 -28.46
CA GLY A 299 3.14 24.89 -28.22
C GLY A 299 2.65 24.08 -29.42
N GLY A 300 2.67 22.76 -29.29
CA GLY A 300 2.43 21.83 -30.40
C GLY A 300 3.57 21.80 -31.41
N ASP A 301 3.25 21.49 -32.68
CA ASP A 301 4.24 21.25 -33.74
C ASP A 301 5.12 22.47 -34.06
N CYS A 302 4.65 23.69 -33.75
CA CYS A 302 5.44 24.91 -33.96
C CYS A 302 6.58 25.07 -32.94
N VAL A 303 6.65 24.21 -31.92
CA VAL A 303 7.75 24.08 -30.95
C VAL A 303 8.45 22.73 -31.09
N LEU A 304 7.68 21.64 -31.11
CA LEU A 304 8.19 20.26 -31.14
C LEU A 304 8.81 19.88 -32.50
N GLY A 305 8.42 20.58 -33.57
CA GLY A 305 8.45 20.01 -34.91
C GLY A 305 7.30 19.02 -35.12
N PRO A 306 7.19 18.38 -36.29
CA PRO A 306 6.10 17.44 -36.57
C PRO A 306 6.11 16.27 -35.59
N SER A 307 5.15 16.25 -34.65
CA SER A 307 5.04 15.24 -33.58
C SER A 307 3.73 14.46 -33.69
N THR A 308 3.40 13.68 -32.65
CA THR A 308 2.12 12.97 -32.58
C THR A 308 0.99 13.88 -32.12
N PHE A 309 -0.25 13.49 -32.44
CA PHE A 309 -1.46 14.16 -31.95
C PHE A 309 -1.49 14.31 -30.42
N ILE A 310 -1.07 13.27 -29.69
CA ILE A 310 -1.06 13.25 -28.22
C ILE A 310 -0.05 14.25 -27.65
N ASP A 311 1.13 14.36 -28.26
CA ASP A 311 2.13 15.35 -27.82
C ASP A 311 1.61 16.79 -27.97
N ALA A 312 0.87 17.05 -29.05
CA ALA A 312 0.26 18.35 -29.29
C ALA A 312 -0.82 18.68 -28.25
N LEU A 313 -1.72 17.73 -27.92
CA LEU A 313 -2.68 17.89 -26.82
C LEU A 313 -1.98 18.17 -25.49
N PHE A 314 -0.93 17.40 -25.18
CA PHE A 314 -0.14 17.58 -23.96
C PHE A 314 0.48 18.98 -23.89
N HIS A 315 1.07 19.47 -24.99
CA HIS A 315 1.57 20.84 -25.07
C HIS A 315 0.47 21.89 -24.88
N GLY A 316 -0.74 21.66 -25.43
CA GLY A 316 -1.90 22.54 -25.21
C GLY A 316 -2.28 22.64 -23.73
N ARG A 317 -2.44 21.49 -23.06
CA ARG A 317 -2.73 21.43 -21.62
C ARG A 317 -1.63 22.09 -20.78
N LYS A 318 -0.37 21.81 -21.12
CA LYS A 318 0.81 22.37 -20.44
C LYS A 318 0.88 23.89 -20.59
N ALA A 319 0.55 24.43 -21.76
CA ALA A 319 0.46 25.86 -22.00
C ALA A 319 -0.69 26.51 -21.22
N ALA A 320 -1.88 25.88 -21.17
CA ALA A 320 -3.00 26.37 -20.38
C ALA A 320 -2.65 26.48 -18.89
N ILE A 321 -1.93 25.51 -18.32
CA ILE A 321 -1.42 25.57 -16.94
C ILE A 321 -0.48 26.76 -16.76
N SER A 322 0.45 26.97 -17.70
CA SER A 322 1.38 28.10 -17.62
C SER A 322 0.67 29.45 -17.73
N ILE A 323 -0.29 29.58 -18.63
CA ILE A 323 -1.10 30.80 -18.82
C ILE A 323 -1.90 31.09 -17.56
N ASP A 324 -2.57 30.08 -16.98
CA ASP A 324 -3.32 30.23 -15.73
C ASP A 324 -2.42 30.72 -14.58
N ARG A 325 -1.23 30.12 -14.42
CA ARG A 325 -0.27 30.53 -13.39
C ARG A 325 0.28 31.92 -13.62
N PHE A 326 0.61 32.25 -14.87
CA PHE A 326 1.06 33.58 -15.25
C PHE A 326 0.01 34.64 -14.91
N LEU A 327 -1.24 34.41 -15.30
CA LEU A 327 -2.34 35.36 -15.08
C LEU A 327 -2.78 35.44 -13.61
N SER A 328 -2.57 34.38 -12.83
CA SER A 328 -2.86 34.35 -11.39
C SER A 328 -1.66 34.72 -10.50
N GLY A 329 -0.51 35.08 -11.07
CA GLY A 329 0.69 35.48 -10.33
C GLY A 329 1.36 34.35 -9.53
N LYS A 330 1.14 33.09 -9.92
CA LYS A 330 1.73 31.90 -9.29
C LYS A 330 3.07 31.53 -9.94
N ASP A 331 3.86 30.72 -9.24
CA ASP A 331 5.12 30.20 -9.76
C ASP A 331 4.89 29.28 -10.98
N LEU A 332 5.55 29.61 -12.10
CA LEU A 332 5.47 28.87 -13.35
C LEU A 332 6.16 27.50 -13.29
N TYR A 333 7.03 27.24 -12.31
CA TYR A 333 7.83 26.00 -12.21
C TYR A 333 7.34 25.02 -11.15
N GLU A 334 6.53 25.47 -10.19
CA GLU A 334 6.05 24.65 -9.07
C GLU A 334 5.35 23.36 -9.54
N ASN A 335 5.76 22.18 -9.06
CA ASN A 335 5.18 20.87 -9.44
C ASN A 335 5.23 20.56 -10.95
N ARG A 336 6.29 20.98 -11.66
CA ARG A 336 6.45 20.76 -13.11
C ARG A 336 7.76 20.07 -13.51
N GLU A 337 8.34 19.28 -12.61
CA GLU A 337 9.56 18.52 -12.89
C GLU A 337 9.35 17.49 -14.02
N LYS A 338 10.39 17.29 -14.85
CA LYS A 338 10.39 16.36 -15.99
C LYS A 338 10.34 14.91 -15.48
N GLY A 339 9.15 14.34 -15.34
CA GLY A 339 8.97 12.89 -15.29
C GLY A 339 8.83 12.34 -16.71
N SER A 340 9.68 11.39 -17.10
CA SER A 340 9.35 10.49 -18.20
C SER A 340 8.20 9.60 -17.73
N PHE A 341 7.14 9.47 -18.53
CA PHE A 341 6.08 8.47 -18.34
C PHE A 341 6.56 7.04 -18.63
N GLU A 342 7.83 6.73 -18.36
CA GLU A 342 8.25 5.34 -18.37
C GLU A 342 7.72 4.69 -17.10
N SER A 343 6.60 3.97 -17.24
CA SER A 343 6.11 3.01 -16.26
C SER A 343 7.18 1.93 -16.08
N VAL A 344 8.15 2.17 -15.19
CA VAL A 344 9.19 1.20 -14.82
C VAL A 344 8.71 0.36 -13.63
N VAL A 345 7.53 -0.26 -13.74
CA VAL A 345 7.17 -1.36 -12.84
C VAL A 345 7.51 -2.65 -13.59
N PRO A 346 8.65 -3.31 -13.31
CA PRO A 346 8.96 -4.59 -13.92
C PRO A 346 7.92 -5.61 -13.44
N TYR A 347 6.94 -5.90 -14.29
CA TYR A 347 5.95 -6.93 -14.03
C TYR A 347 6.47 -8.28 -14.53
N ASP A 348 6.37 -9.31 -13.70
CA ASP A 348 6.73 -10.68 -14.09
C ASP A 348 5.62 -11.29 -14.95
N PHE A 349 5.75 -11.12 -16.26
CA PHE A 349 4.84 -11.71 -17.24
C PHE A 349 4.99 -13.23 -17.40
N SER A 350 5.93 -13.90 -16.69
CA SER A 350 6.13 -15.36 -16.81
C SER A 350 4.89 -16.18 -16.46
N LYS A 351 3.95 -15.60 -15.70
CA LYS A 351 2.69 -16.22 -15.30
C LYS A 351 1.49 -15.81 -16.16
N THR A 352 1.66 -14.91 -17.14
CA THR A 352 0.55 -14.39 -17.96
C THR A 352 0.51 -15.07 -19.33
N THR A 353 -0.65 -15.56 -19.74
CA THR A 353 -0.82 -16.15 -21.09
C THR A 353 -1.07 -15.04 -22.10
N ARG A 354 -0.20 -14.89 -23.11
CA ARG A 354 -0.34 -13.87 -24.15
C ARG A 354 -1.44 -14.26 -25.15
N VAL A 355 -2.49 -13.45 -25.20
CA VAL A 355 -3.61 -13.59 -26.17
C VAL A 355 -3.47 -12.52 -27.25
N GLU A 356 -3.76 -12.86 -28.51
CA GLU A 356 -3.73 -11.92 -29.64
C GLU A 356 -4.81 -10.82 -29.50
N ARG A 357 -4.49 -9.62 -30.03
CA ARG A 357 -5.44 -8.50 -30.07
C ARG A 357 -6.58 -8.79 -31.04
N THR A 358 -7.79 -8.38 -30.67
CA THR A 358 -8.93 -8.43 -31.58
C THR A 358 -8.74 -7.41 -32.71
N LYS A 359 -8.90 -7.82 -33.97
CA LYS A 359 -8.81 -6.92 -35.13
C LYS A 359 -10.16 -6.22 -35.37
N PRO A 360 -10.18 -4.89 -35.60
CA PRO A 360 -11.41 -4.18 -35.95
C PRO A 360 -11.93 -4.61 -37.32
N VAL A 361 -13.22 -4.34 -37.57
CA VAL A 361 -13.82 -4.57 -38.90
C VAL A 361 -13.27 -3.52 -39.87
N MET A 362 -12.82 -3.93 -41.05
CA MET A 362 -12.26 -3.03 -42.06
C MET A 362 -12.98 -3.19 -43.41
N LEU A 363 -12.94 -2.15 -44.24
CA LEU A 363 -13.34 -2.26 -45.65
C LEU A 363 -12.37 -3.18 -46.42
N ASP A 364 -12.85 -3.88 -47.45
CA ASP A 364 -12.01 -4.68 -48.34
C ASP A 364 -11.05 -3.80 -49.15
N PRO A 365 -9.78 -4.21 -49.38
CA PRO A 365 -8.78 -3.41 -50.09
C PRO A 365 -9.21 -2.90 -51.47
N GLU A 366 -9.99 -3.68 -52.23
CA GLU A 366 -10.50 -3.28 -53.54
C GLU A 366 -11.54 -2.14 -53.47
N GLU A 367 -12.24 -2.02 -52.34
CA GLU A 367 -13.20 -0.94 -52.08
C GLU A 367 -12.50 0.27 -51.45
N ARG A 368 -11.49 0.06 -50.59
CA ARG A 368 -10.67 1.12 -49.99
C ARG A 368 -10.14 2.11 -51.03
N ILE A 369 -9.68 1.61 -52.19
CA ILE A 369 -9.10 2.43 -53.25
C ILE A 369 -10.14 3.22 -54.09
N LYS A 370 -11.44 3.07 -53.84
CA LYS A 370 -12.51 3.74 -54.60
C LYS A 370 -13.25 4.81 -53.80
N THR A 371 -13.02 4.89 -52.49
CA THR A 371 -13.76 5.77 -51.60
C THR A 371 -12.85 6.49 -50.58
N PHE A 372 -13.37 7.58 -50.03
CA PHE A 372 -12.82 8.29 -48.87
C PHE A 372 -13.65 8.03 -47.59
N ASP A 373 -14.52 7.02 -47.62
CA ASP A 373 -15.23 6.52 -46.42
C ASP A 373 -14.26 5.93 -45.41
N GLU A 374 -14.67 5.92 -44.14
CA GLU A 374 -13.88 5.37 -43.04
C GLU A 374 -13.50 3.90 -43.28
N VAL A 375 -12.18 3.62 -43.26
CA VAL A 375 -11.64 2.29 -43.58
C VAL A 375 -11.71 1.34 -42.39
N VAL A 376 -11.36 1.84 -41.21
CA VAL A 376 -11.31 1.05 -39.96
C VAL A 376 -12.55 1.39 -39.15
N LYS A 377 -13.45 0.42 -38.98
CA LYS A 377 -14.67 0.57 -38.18
C LYS A 377 -14.42 0.16 -36.73
N GLY A 378 -15.28 0.63 -35.82
CA GLY A 378 -15.25 0.21 -34.42
C GLY A 378 -15.48 -1.29 -34.20
N PHE A 379 -15.25 -1.74 -32.97
CA PHE A 379 -15.54 -3.11 -32.54
C PHE A 379 -17.05 -3.38 -32.43
N THR A 380 -17.47 -4.62 -32.66
CA THR A 380 -18.76 -5.08 -32.13
C THR A 380 -18.71 -5.15 -30.61
N GLU A 381 -19.87 -5.15 -29.93
CA GLU A 381 -19.93 -5.27 -28.47
C GLU A 381 -19.18 -6.51 -27.96
N GLU A 382 -19.35 -7.66 -28.62
CA GLU A 382 -18.64 -8.90 -28.29
C GLU A 382 -17.11 -8.76 -28.44
N GLN A 383 -16.66 -8.11 -29.51
CA GLN A 383 -15.23 -7.85 -29.74
C GLN A 383 -14.67 -6.88 -28.71
N ALA A 384 -15.43 -5.86 -28.33
CA ALA A 384 -15.05 -4.87 -27.32
C ALA A 384 -14.91 -5.53 -25.93
N LEU A 385 -15.88 -6.36 -25.54
CA LEU A 385 -15.83 -7.13 -24.29
C LEU A 385 -14.63 -8.08 -24.25
N ARG A 386 -14.41 -8.82 -25.34
CA ARG A 386 -13.26 -9.74 -25.46
C ARG A 386 -11.92 -9.01 -25.36
N GLU A 387 -11.80 -7.86 -26.02
CA GLU A 387 -10.58 -7.04 -25.96
C GLU A 387 -10.38 -6.41 -24.56
N ALA A 388 -11.47 -6.03 -23.88
CA ALA A 388 -11.43 -5.54 -22.50
C ALA A 388 -11.01 -6.64 -21.51
N GLU A 389 -11.55 -7.85 -21.62
CA GLU A 389 -11.15 -9.02 -20.81
C GLU A 389 -9.67 -9.40 -21.04
N ARG A 390 -9.20 -9.32 -22.29
CA ARG A 390 -7.79 -9.49 -22.63
C ARG A 390 -6.92 -8.44 -21.94
N CYS A 391 -7.36 -7.19 -21.91
CA CYS A 391 -6.64 -6.06 -21.33
C CYS A 391 -6.57 -6.15 -19.79
N LEU A 392 -7.67 -6.54 -19.12
CA LEU A 392 -7.75 -6.67 -17.65
C LEU A 392 -6.88 -7.81 -17.07
N ASN A 393 -6.50 -8.80 -17.88
CA ASN A 393 -5.58 -9.87 -17.48
C ASN A 393 -4.08 -9.52 -17.61
N CYS A 394 -3.73 -8.46 -18.35
CA CYS A 394 -2.36 -7.98 -18.51
C CYS A 394 -2.07 -6.91 -17.47
N VAL A 395 -1.69 -7.32 -16.26
CA VAL A 395 -1.51 -6.44 -15.11
C VAL A 395 -0.60 -5.24 -15.41
N GLY A 396 -1.20 -4.06 -15.29
CA GLY A 396 -0.65 -2.72 -15.39
C GLY A 396 -1.80 -1.72 -15.19
N CYS A 397 -1.54 -0.54 -14.64
CA CYS A 397 -2.55 0.50 -14.53
C CYS A 397 -3.15 0.80 -15.93
N SER A 398 -4.46 0.70 -16.09
CA SER A 398 -5.17 1.05 -17.34
C SER A 398 -5.49 2.53 -17.46
N GLU A 399 -4.97 3.36 -16.53
CA GLU A 399 -5.21 4.81 -16.41
C GLU A 399 -6.70 5.21 -16.47
N CYS A 400 -7.61 4.27 -16.20
CA CYS A 400 -9.04 4.57 -16.13
C CYS A 400 -9.39 5.49 -14.95
N MET A 401 -8.44 5.71 -14.02
CA MET A 401 -8.55 6.52 -12.81
C MET A 401 -9.70 6.10 -11.88
N GLU A 402 -10.35 4.97 -12.13
CA GLU A 402 -11.43 4.47 -11.28
C GLU A 402 -10.94 4.12 -9.88
N CYS A 403 -9.70 3.64 -9.75
CA CYS A 403 -9.06 3.47 -8.45
C CYS A 403 -8.90 4.81 -7.71
N VAL A 404 -8.53 5.89 -8.41
CA VAL A 404 -8.42 7.24 -7.84
C VAL A 404 -9.79 7.77 -7.42
N LYS A 405 -10.81 7.63 -8.29
CA LYS A 405 -12.20 8.02 -7.97
C LYS A 405 -12.76 7.23 -6.78
N ALA A 406 -12.49 5.93 -6.71
CA ALA A 406 -12.91 5.07 -5.61
C ALA A 406 -12.13 5.35 -4.31
N CYS A 407 -10.89 5.84 -4.42
CA CYS A 407 -10.06 6.19 -3.28
C CYS A 407 -10.54 7.50 -2.65
N GLN A 408 -11.55 7.42 -1.78
CA GLN A 408 -12.04 8.57 -1.01
C GLN A 408 -10.92 9.34 -0.28
N PRO A 409 -9.86 8.70 0.26
CA PRO A 409 -8.73 9.41 0.85
C PRO A 409 -7.81 10.12 -0.15
N GLN A 410 -8.02 9.97 -1.46
CA GLN A 410 -7.16 10.47 -2.55
C GLN A 410 -5.69 10.01 -2.43
N ALA A 411 -5.47 8.81 -1.86
CA ALA A 411 -4.14 8.27 -1.61
C ALA A 411 -3.46 7.65 -2.85
N ILE A 412 -4.21 7.42 -3.93
CA ILE A 412 -3.68 6.87 -5.18
C ILE A 412 -3.24 8.02 -6.07
N VAL A 413 -1.93 8.21 -6.16
CA VAL A 413 -1.29 9.29 -6.92
C VAL A 413 -0.44 8.64 -8.02
N HIS A 414 -0.99 8.54 -9.22
CA HIS A 414 -0.37 7.81 -10.34
C HIS A 414 0.95 8.44 -10.82
N ASP A 415 1.12 9.73 -10.61
CA ASP A 415 2.31 10.50 -10.91
C ASP A 415 3.31 10.57 -9.73
N MET A 416 3.08 9.81 -8.65
CA MET A 416 4.02 9.73 -7.54
C MET A 416 5.30 9.03 -7.98
N LEU A 417 6.33 9.82 -8.26
CA LEU A 417 7.64 9.30 -8.63
C LEU A 417 8.37 8.70 -7.41
N PRO A 418 9.14 7.62 -7.60
CA PRO A 418 10.02 7.11 -6.55
C PRO A 418 11.00 8.22 -6.14
N LYS A 419 11.10 8.45 -4.83
CA LYS A 419 12.04 9.40 -4.25
C LYS A 419 13.11 8.62 -3.51
N GLU A 420 14.35 8.72 -3.98
CA GLU A 420 15.49 8.28 -3.19
C GLU A 420 15.78 9.33 -2.12
N ARG A 421 15.91 8.88 -0.88
CA ARG A 421 16.31 9.71 0.25
C ARG A 421 17.49 9.07 0.92
N THR A 422 18.56 9.84 1.07
CA THR A 422 19.68 9.46 1.93
C THR A 422 19.36 9.90 3.35
N ILE A 423 19.38 8.97 4.30
CA ILE A 423 19.16 9.24 5.72
C ILE A 423 20.39 8.71 6.46
N GLU A 424 21.05 9.58 7.22
CA GLU A 424 22.14 9.18 8.10
C GLU A 424 21.55 8.66 9.42
N VAL A 425 21.92 7.43 9.79
CA VAL A 425 21.39 6.77 10.99
C VAL A 425 22.53 6.13 11.79
N GLY A 426 22.47 6.22 13.12
CA GLY A 426 23.42 5.57 14.02
C GLY A 426 23.11 4.10 14.31
N ALA A 427 21.87 3.67 14.09
CA ALA A 427 21.40 2.31 14.30
C ALA A 427 20.21 1.99 13.39
N ILE A 428 20.00 0.71 13.09
CA ILE A 428 18.88 0.23 12.26
C ILE A 428 18.08 -0.82 13.03
N VAL A 429 16.76 -0.66 13.10
CA VAL A 429 15.85 -1.67 13.66
C VAL A 429 15.02 -2.27 12.53
N LEU A 430 15.16 -3.58 12.30
CA LEU A 430 14.44 -4.31 11.27
C LEU A 430 13.15 -4.90 11.85
N ALA A 431 12.01 -4.42 11.35
CA ALA A 431 10.67 -4.94 11.66
C ALA A 431 9.76 -5.01 10.40
N PRO A 432 10.19 -5.67 9.31
CA PRO A 432 9.45 -5.71 8.04
C PRO A 432 8.11 -6.46 8.07
N GLY A 433 7.77 -7.15 9.17
CA GLY A 433 6.49 -7.84 9.32
C GLY A 433 6.55 -9.33 8.99
N PHE A 434 5.49 -9.84 8.38
CA PHE A 434 5.29 -11.23 7.98
C PHE A 434 4.28 -11.29 6.82
N ASP A 435 4.30 -12.36 6.04
CA ASP A 435 3.26 -12.68 5.06
C ASP A 435 2.29 -13.71 5.66
N GLU A 436 1.02 -13.68 5.26
CA GLU A 436 0.11 -14.78 5.59
C GLU A 436 0.49 -16.05 4.83
N PHE A 437 0.22 -17.23 5.42
CA PHE A 437 0.37 -18.47 4.69
C PHE A 437 -0.71 -18.61 3.61
N ASP A 438 -0.30 -18.73 2.35
CA ASP A 438 -1.16 -19.10 1.24
C ASP A 438 -1.57 -20.59 1.34
N PRO A 439 -2.86 -20.90 1.57
CA PRO A 439 -3.34 -22.27 1.70
C PRO A 439 -3.65 -22.98 0.38
N GLU A 440 -3.52 -22.34 -0.79
CA GLU A 440 -3.79 -22.97 -2.09
C GLU A 440 -3.05 -24.31 -2.31
N PRO A 441 -1.78 -24.49 -1.88
CA PRO A 441 -1.10 -25.78 -1.98
C PRO A 441 -1.74 -26.91 -1.15
N LEU A 442 -2.50 -26.59 -0.10
CA LEU A 442 -3.18 -27.55 0.78
C LEU A 442 -4.57 -27.90 0.23
N ARG A 443 -4.56 -28.63 -0.89
CA ARG A 443 -5.76 -29.00 -1.67
C ARG A 443 -6.83 -29.71 -0.86
N GLU A 444 -6.46 -30.39 0.22
CA GLU A 444 -7.38 -31.06 1.14
C GLU A 444 -8.41 -30.12 1.77
N TYR A 445 -8.10 -28.82 1.91
CA TYR A 445 -9.01 -27.83 2.48
C TYR A 445 -9.86 -27.11 1.44
N GLY A 446 -9.56 -27.27 0.15
CA GLY A 446 -10.37 -26.71 -0.94
C GLY A 446 -10.31 -25.19 -1.10
N PHE A 447 -9.31 -24.52 -0.52
CA PHE A 447 -9.08 -23.09 -0.73
C PHE A 447 -8.77 -22.78 -2.21
N GLY A 448 -9.23 -21.65 -2.73
CA GLY A 448 -9.17 -21.29 -4.15
C GLY A 448 -10.14 -22.06 -5.06
N LYS A 449 -10.53 -23.28 -4.66
CA LYS A 449 -11.51 -24.12 -5.38
C LYS A 449 -12.94 -23.85 -4.95
N TYR A 450 -13.20 -23.76 -3.64
CA TYR A 450 -14.55 -23.56 -3.10
C TYR A 450 -14.69 -22.13 -2.55
N PRO A 451 -15.61 -21.31 -3.08
CA PRO A 451 -15.71 -19.90 -2.69
C PRO A 451 -16.01 -19.67 -1.20
N ASN A 452 -16.67 -20.62 -0.53
CA ASN A 452 -17.02 -20.52 0.90
C ASN A 452 -15.90 -21.01 1.84
N VAL A 453 -14.73 -21.36 1.31
CA VAL A 453 -13.51 -21.60 2.09
C VAL A 453 -12.69 -20.32 2.05
N VAL A 454 -12.55 -19.67 3.20
CA VAL A 454 -11.85 -18.38 3.33
C VAL A 454 -10.69 -18.49 4.31
N THR A 455 -9.71 -17.58 4.23
CA THR A 455 -8.69 -17.45 5.28
C THR A 455 -9.26 -16.67 6.48
N SER A 456 -8.60 -16.79 7.64
CA SER A 456 -8.89 -15.99 8.84
C SER A 456 -8.82 -14.49 8.54
N ILE A 457 -7.84 -14.03 7.76
CA ILE A 457 -7.72 -12.62 7.38
C ILE A 457 -8.87 -12.17 6.46
N GLN A 458 -9.29 -13.02 5.51
CA GLN A 458 -10.49 -12.77 4.71
C GLN A 458 -11.76 -12.73 5.58
N PHE A 459 -11.85 -13.59 6.59
CA PHE A 459 -12.95 -13.60 7.54
C PHE A 459 -12.97 -12.34 8.42
N GLU A 460 -11.82 -11.86 8.90
CA GLU A 460 -11.70 -10.57 9.60
C GLU A 460 -12.15 -9.40 8.71
N ARG A 461 -11.89 -9.45 7.39
CA ARG A 461 -12.45 -8.48 6.44
C ARG A 461 -13.98 -8.59 6.35
N ILE A 462 -14.55 -9.79 6.39
CA ILE A 462 -16.02 -9.99 6.43
C ILE A 462 -16.61 -9.41 7.74
N LEU A 463 -15.96 -9.64 8.89
CA LEU A 463 -16.40 -9.08 10.18
C LEU A 463 -16.23 -7.55 10.27
N SER A 464 -15.34 -6.96 9.47
CA SER A 464 -15.05 -5.53 9.54
C SER A 464 -16.23 -4.67 9.06
N ALA A 465 -16.60 -3.65 9.84
CA ALA A 465 -17.60 -2.64 9.45
C ALA A 465 -17.20 -1.84 8.19
N SER A 466 -15.89 -1.67 7.96
CA SER A 466 -15.30 -1.09 6.74
C SER A 466 -14.93 -2.15 5.69
N GLY A 467 -15.33 -3.40 5.94
CA GLY A 467 -15.11 -4.53 5.06
C GLY A 467 -16.12 -4.63 3.91
N PRO A 468 -15.91 -5.56 2.97
CA PRO A 468 -16.76 -5.73 1.79
C PRO A 468 -18.22 -6.08 2.12
N THR A 469 -18.49 -6.61 3.31
CA THR A 469 -19.84 -6.99 3.77
C THR A 469 -20.35 -6.09 4.90
N LYS A 470 -19.66 -4.99 5.21
CA LYS A 470 -20.03 -4.05 6.29
C LYS A 470 -20.28 -4.72 7.66
N GLY A 471 -19.57 -5.81 7.92
CA GLY A 471 -19.67 -6.58 9.16
C GLY A 471 -20.77 -7.65 9.17
N GLU A 472 -21.49 -7.86 8.07
CA GLU A 472 -22.41 -9.01 7.93
C GLU A 472 -21.64 -10.26 7.51
N ILE A 473 -21.97 -11.40 8.12
CA ILE A 473 -21.27 -12.67 7.93
C ILE A 473 -21.82 -13.40 6.69
N LEU A 474 -21.52 -12.85 5.51
CA LEU A 474 -22.08 -13.33 4.24
C LEU A 474 -21.14 -14.30 3.53
N ARG A 475 -21.70 -15.39 2.99
CA ARG A 475 -21.03 -16.35 2.11
C ARG A 475 -20.47 -15.65 0.87
N PRO A 476 -19.19 -15.87 0.50
CA PRO A 476 -18.65 -15.29 -0.73
C PRO A 476 -19.36 -15.76 -2.00
N SER A 477 -19.83 -17.01 -2.03
CA SER A 477 -20.49 -17.62 -3.21
C SER A 477 -21.83 -16.97 -3.59
N ASP A 478 -22.72 -16.77 -2.61
CA ASP A 478 -24.13 -16.42 -2.86
C ASP A 478 -24.66 -15.30 -1.95
N LYS A 479 -23.78 -14.69 -1.14
CA LYS A 479 -24.10 -13.58 -0.22
C LYS A 479 -25.17 -13.91 0.84
N LYS A 480 -25.49 -15.19 1.05
CA LYS A 480 -26.37 -15.60 2.15
C LYS A 480 -25.64 -15.51 3.48
N HIS A 481 -26.37 -15.23 4.55
CA HIS A 481 -25.81 -15.24 5.90
C HIS A 481 -25.32 -16.65 6.26
N ALA A 482 -24.10 -16.77 6.78
CA ALA A 482 -23.54 -18.02 7.27
C ALA A 482 -23.90 -18.20 8.75
N HIS A 483 -24.55 -19.31 9.07
CA HIS A 483 -24.94 -19.66 10.43
C HIS A 483 -23.93 -20.65 11.00
N LYS A 484 -23.65 -21.75 10.31
CA LYS A 484 -22.77 -22.80 10.81
C LYS A 484 -21.37 -22.70 10.21
N ILE A 485 -20.38 -22.33 11.03
CA ILE A 485 -19.04 -21.95 10.55
C ILE A 485 -17.96 -22.80 11.22
N ALA A 486 -17.04 -23.34 10.43
CA ALA A 486 -15.94 -24.18 10.89
C ALA A 486 -14.60 -23.44 10.79
N TRP A 487 -13.83 -23.36 11.88
CA TRP A 487 -12.44 -22.91 11.88
C TRP A 487 -11.50 -24.10 11.91
N ILE A 488 -10.59 -24.19 10.93
CA ILE A 488 -9.56 -25.24 10.89
C ILE A 488 -8.23 -24.65 11.33
N GLN A 489 -7.67 -25.18 12.41
CA GLN A 489 -6.42 -24.71 13.01
C GLN A 489 -5.15 -25.21 12.31
N CYS A 490 -4.05 -24.50 12.54
CA CYS A 490 -2.71 -24.89 12.12
C CYS A 490 -2.56 -25.04 10.59
N VAL A 491 -3.26 -24.23 9.81
CA VAL A 491 -3.09 -24.21 8.35
C VAL A 491 -1.81 -23.43 8.04
N GLY A 492 -0.81 -24.08 7.43
CA GLY A 492 0.49 -23.44 7.21
C GLY A 492 1.41 -23.34 8.42
N SER A 493 1.11 -24.06 9.50
CA SER A 493 1.91 -24.11 10.73
C SER A 493 1.86 -25.51 11.34
N ARG A 494 2.89 -25.93 12.08
CA ARG A 494 3.00 -27.29 12.65
C ARG A 494 2.84 -28.38 11.57
N ASN A 495 3.39 -28.11 10.38
CA ASN A 495 3.33 -29.01 9.23
C ASN A 495 4.72 -29.20 8.62
N GLU A 496 5.42 -30.25 9.06
CA GLU A 496 6.74 -30.63 8.56
C GLU A 496 6.74 -31.01 7.08
N GLN A 497 5.61 -31.52 6.54
CA GLN A 497 5.54 -31.98 5.14
C GLN A 497 5.74 -30.84 4.13
N ILE A 498 5.45 -29.60 4.53
CA ILE A 498 5.61 -28.39 3.72
C ILE A 498 6.72 -27.47 4.25
N GLY A 499 7.59 -27.99 5.13
CA GLY A 499 8.69 -27.22 5.71
C GLY A 499 8.28 -26.15 6.72
N LYS A 500 7.05 -26.22 7.27
CA LYS A 500 6.50 -25.27 8.25
C LYS A 500 6.32 -25.92 9.62
N GLY A 501 7.41 -26.50 10.13
CA GLY A 501 7.45 -27.25 11.39
C GLY A 501 7.22 -26.44 12.67
N TYR A 502 7.23 -25.10 12.59
CA TYR A 502 7.04 -24.22 13.74
C TYR A 502 5.57 -23.89 14.01
N CYS A 503 5.29 -23.49 15.25
CA CYS A 503 4.00 -22.94 15.64
C CYS A 503 3.96 -21.42 15.41
N SER A 504 2.90 -20.93 14.78
CA SER A 504 2.70 -19.50 14.54
C SER A 504 2.36 -18.70 15.80
N SER A 505 2.16 -19.37 16.93
CA SER A 505 1.90 -18.80 18.26
C SER A 505 0.58 -18.02 18.42
N VAL A 506 -0.07 -17.60 17.33
CA VAL A 506 -1.26 -16.73 17.36
C VAL A 506 -2.57 -17.41 16.89
N CYS A 507 -2.48 -18.48 16.08
CA CYS A 507 -3.64 -19.08 15.40
C CYS A 507 -4.76 -19.54 16.32
N CYS A 508 -4.40 -20.13 17.47
CA CYS A 508 -5.40 -20.57 18.43
C CYS A 508 -6.22 -19.40 18.96
N MET A 509 -5.58 -18.28 19.28
CA MET A 509 -6.24 -17.15 19.93
C MET A 509 -7.07 -16.31 18.97
N TYR A 510 -6.58 -16.04 17.76
CA TYR A 510 -7.39 -15.27 16.81
C TYR A 510 -8.62 -16.04 16.35
N ALA A 511 -8.58 -17.37 16.21
CA ALA A 511 -9.77 -18.12 15.79
C ALA A 511 -10.82 -18.18 16.90
N ILE A 512 -10.39 -18.28 18.17
CA ILE A 512 -11.31 -18.18 19.31
C ILE A 512 -11.94 -16.78 19.34
N LYS A 513 -11.14 -15.73 19.12
CA LYS A 513 -11.62 -14.35 19.00
C LYS A 513 -12.62 -14.21 17.85
N GLU A 514 -12.29 -14.66 16.64
CA GLU A 514 -13.17 -14.61 15.47
C GLU A 514 -14.49 -15.36 15.72
N ALA A 515 -14.44 -16.55 16.32
CA ALA A 515 -15.62 -17.34 16.66
C ALA A 515 -16.53 -16.64 17.67
N VAL A 516 -15.96 -16.04 18.73
CA VAL A 516 -16.71 -15.27 19.73
C VAL A 516 -17.30 -14.01 19.09
N ILE A 517 -16.52 -13.26 18.32
CA ILE A 517 -16.99 -12.04 17.64
C ILE A 517 -18.08 -12.36 16.63
N ALA A 518 -17.97 -13.46 15.88
CA ALA A 518 -19.03 -13.91 14.98
C ALA A 518 -20.34 -14.17 15.72
N LYS A 519 -20.28 -14.81 16.89
CA LYS A 519 -21.43 -15.06 17.77
C LYS A 519 -22.02 -13.77 18.35
N GLU A 520 -21.19 -12.80 18.69
CA GLU A 520 -21.64 -11.47 19.15
C GLU A 520 -22.29 -10.67 18.02
N HIS A 521 -21.79 -10.79 16.78
CA HIS A 521 -22.38 -10.14 15.62
C HIS A 521 -23.72 -10.76 15.21
N SER A 522 -23.84 -12.08 15.32
CA SER A 522 -25.08 -12.80 15.03
C SER A 522 -25.26 -13.98 15.98
N ALA A 523 -26.25 -13.87 16.88
CA ALA A 523 -26.47 -14.80 17.97
C ALA A 523 -26.83 -16.24 17.52
N ASP A 524 -27.27 -16.40 16.29
CA ASP A 524 -27.63 -17.67 15.65
C ASP A 524 -26.43 -18.39 15.01
N VAL A 525 -25.24 -17.79 15.00
CA VAL A 525 -24.03 -18.45 14.49
C VAL A 525 -23.67 -19.64 15.38
N GLU A 526 -23.31 -20.77 14.77
CA GLU A 526 -22.85 -22.00 15.42
C GLU A 526 -21.37 -22.22 15.10
N PRO A 527 -20.44 -21.64 15.89
CA PRO A 527 -19.02 -21.74 15.61
C PRO A 527 -18.43 -23.07 16.10
N THR A 528 -17.66 -23.72 15.24
CA THR A 528 -16.88 -24.94 15.57
C THR A 528 -15.41 -24.74 15.25
N ILE A 529 -14.53 -24.96 16.22
CA ILE A 529 -13.07 -24.90 16.06
C ILE A 529 -12.51 -26.33 16.06
N PHE A 530 -11.88 -26.71 14.94
CA PHE A 530 -11.14 -27.97 14.79
C PHE A 530 -9.67 -27.74 15.14
N PHE A 531 -9.13 -28.49 16.10
CA PHE A 531 -7.80 -28.26 16.66
C PHE A 531 -7.05 -29.54 17.08
N MET A 532 -5.72 -29.46 17.18
CA MET A 532 -4.90 -30.55 17.75
C MET A 532 -4.61 -30.34 19.24
N ASP A 533 -4.10 -29.14 19.57
CA ASP A 533 -3.82 -28.64 20.92
C ASP A 533 -4.20 -27.15 20.95
N VAL A 534 -4.70 -26.64 22.08
CA VAL A 534 -4.93 -25.20 22.27
C VAL A 534 -3.72 -24.55 22.97
N ARG A 535 -3.08 -23.61 22.28
CA ARG A 535 -1.86 -22.91 22.75
C ARG A 535 -2.12 -21.53 23.32
N SER A 536 -3.02 -21.46 24.30
CA SER A 536 -3.36 -20.28 25.11
C SER A 536 -2.30 -20.01 26.20
N TYR A 537 -1.08 -19.65 25.84
CA TYR A 537 0.04 -19.47 26.79
C TYR A 537 0.14 -18.06 27.41
N GLY A 538 -0.66 -17.10 26.92
CA GLY A 538 -0.72 -15.74 27.45
C GLY A 538 -1.51 -15.64 28.76
N LYS A 539 -1.32 -14.53 29.48
CA LYS A 539 -2.07 -14.26 30.72
C LYS A 539 -3.57 -14.17 30.40
N ASP A 540 -4.38 -14.88 31.16
CA ASP A 540 -5.85 -15.00 31.00
C ASP A 540 -6.33 -15.57 29.64
N PHE A 541 -5.43 -16.05 28.78
CA PHE A 541 -5.83 -16.65 27.49
C PHE A 541 -6.59 -17.97 27.69
N ASP A 542 -6.26 -18.75 28.71
CA ASP A 542 -7.01 -19.96 29.05
C ASP A 542 -8.45 -19.65 29.48
N LYS A 543 -8.63 -18.67 30.37
CA LYS A 543 -9.96 -18.21 30.77
C LYS A 543 -10.76 -17.70 29.59
N TYR A 544 -10.11 -17.06 28.62
CA TYR A 544 -10.79 -16.63 27.39
C TYR A 544 -11.28 -17.81 26.56
N ALA A 545 -10.47 -18.86 26.39
CA ALA A 545 -10.89 -20.10 25.73
C ALA A 545 -12.04 -20.79 26.47
N GLU A 546 -11.96 -20.88 27.80
CA GLU A 546 -13.02 -21.45 28.64
C GLU A 546 -14.34 -20.67 28.53
N ARG A 547 -14.28 -19.34 28.55
CA ARG A 547 -15.45 -18.48 28.35
C ARG A 547 -16.04 -18.61 26.96
N ALA A 548 -15.21 -18.69 25.91
CA ALA A 548 -15.68 -18.94 24.56
C ALA A 548 -16.52 -20.24 24.50
N GLN A 549 -16.09 -21.29 25.20
CA GLN A 549 -16.84 -22.55 25.29
C GLN A 549 -18.09 -22.45 26.17
N LYS A 550 -17.95 -21.96 27.41
CA LYS A 550 -19.01 -22.00 28.45
C LYS A 550 -20.08 -20.92 28.27
N GLU A 551 -19.71 -19.72 27.84
CA GLU A 551 -20.61 -18.55 27.77
C GLU A 551 -21.08 -18.26 26.33
N HIS A 552 -20.22 -18.48 25.32
CA HIS A 552 -20.54 -18.18 23.92
C HIS A 552 -20.90 -19.42 23.08
N GLY A 553 -20.82 -20.63 23.66
CA GLY A 553 -21.20 -21.87 22.99
C GLY A 553 -20.29 -22.27 21.83
N VAL A 554 -19.02 -21.83 21.81
CA VAL A 554 -18.04 -22.23 20.81
C VAL A 554 -17.69 -23.71 21.00
N ARG A 555 -17.93 -24.52 19.97
CA ARG A 555 -17.64 -25.96 20.02
C ARG A 555 -16.20 -26.22 19.65
N PHE A 556 -15.47 -26.95 20.49
CA PHE A 556 -14.09 -27.37 20.25
C PHE A 556 -14.07 -28.86 19.87
N VAL A 557 -13.56 -29.18 18.69
CA VAL A 557 -13.43 -30.56 18.19
C VAL A 557 -11.97 -30.89 17.99
N ARG A 558 -11.45 -31.86 18.76
CA ARG A 558 -10.05 -32.24 18.70
C ARG A 558 -9.80 -33.21 17.55
N CYS A 559 -9.27 -32.72 16.44
CA CYS A 559 -8.85 -33.53 15.32
C CYS A 559 -7.90 -32.75 14.38
N ARG A 560 -7.29 -33.46 13.44
CA ARG A 560 -6.70 -32.84 12.24
C ARG A 560 -7.63 -33.18 11.08
N VAL A 561 -8.27 -32.18 10.50
CA VAL A 561 -9.25 -32.36 9.42
C VAL A 561 -8.56 -32.94 8.18
N PRO A 562 -8.91 -34.16 7.72
CA PRO A 562 -8.33 -34.75 6.52
C PRO A 562 -8.85 -34.15 5.21
N SER A 563 -10.10 -33.70 5.14
CA SER A 563 -10.66 -33.15 3.90
C SER A 563 -11.90 -32.27 4.08
N VAL A 564 -12.04 -31.31 3.15
CA VAL A 564 -13.22 -30.48 2.93
C VAL A 564 -13.69 -30.66 1.49
N THR A 565 -14.99 -30.88 1.30
CA THR A 565 -15.62 -31.00 -0.03
C THR A 565 -16.86 -30.11 -0.12
N GLN A 566 -17.22 -29.66 -1.33
CA GLN A 566 -18.41 -28.83 -1.54
C GLN A 566 -19.59 -29.65 -2.09
N LEU A 567 -20.79 -29.36 -1.58
CA LEU A 567 -22.07 -29.88 -2.07
C LEU A 567 -22.64 -28.99 -3.19
N GLU A 568 -23.61 -29.49 -3.95
CA GLU A 568 -24.22 -28.76 -5.08
C GLU A 568 -24.87 -27.42 -4.67
N ASN A 569 -25.36 -27.31 -3.43
CA ASN A 569 -25.96 -26.08 -2.89
C ASN A 569 -24.91 -25.06 -2.39
N GLY A 570 -23.62 -25.37 -2.52
CA GLY A 570 -22.50 -24.54 -2.10
C GLY A 570 -22.03 -24.76 -0.66
N ASP A 571 -22.74 -25.56 0.14
CA ASP A 571 -22.33 -25.91 1.50
C ASP A 571 -21.07 -26.77 1.50
N LEU A 572 -20.36 -26.77 2.63
CA LEU A 572 -19.10 -27.47 2.81
C LEU A 572 -19.28 -28.67 3.74
N GLU A 573 -18.82 -29.82 3.30
CA GLU A 573 -18.76 -31.06 4.07
C GLU A 573 -17.35 -31.24 4.61
N VAL A 574 -17.20 -31.22 5.93
CA VAL A 574 -15.95 -31.44 6.65
C VAL A 574 -15.97 -32.87 7.19
N ARG A 575 -14.97 -33.67 6.80
CA ARG A 575 -14.78 -35.03 7.30
C ARG A 575 -13.70 -35.01 8.37
N TYR A 576 -13.94 -35.67 9.51
CA TYR A 576 -12.97 -35.75 10.60
C TYR A 576 -13.18 -36.98 11.48
N GLU A 577 -12.20 -37.30 12.31
CA GLU A 577 -12.29 -38.33 13.35
C GLU A 577 -12.59 -37.65 14.70
N ASP A 578 -13.58 -38.15 15.45
CA ASP A 578 -13.87 -37.68 16.80
C ASP A 578 -12.91 -38.26 17.85
N GLU A 579 -13.04 -37.86 19.12
CA GLU A 579 -12.15 -38.33 20.19
C GLU A 579 -12.32 -39.82 20.54
N HIS A 580 -13.38 -40.47 20.03
CA HIS A 580 -13.64 -41.90 20.19
C HIS A 580 -13.16 -42.74 18.98
N GLY A 581 -12.59 -42.09 17.95
CA GLY A 581 -12.13 -42.74 16.74
C GLY A 581 -13.23 -42.96 15.69
N ASN A 582 -14.42 -42.37 15.85
CA ASN A 582 -15.48 -42.47 14.86
C ASN A 582 -15.26 -41.47 13.72
N GLN A 583 -15.52 -41.91 12.50
CA GLN A 583 -15.51 -41.04 11.32
C GLN A 583 -16.82 -40.24 11.25
N VAL A 584 -16.70 -38.91 11.37
CA VAL A 584 -17.81 -37.96 11.35
C VAL A 584 -17.75 -37.14 10.06
N VAL A 585 -18.93 -36.90 9.50
CA VAL A 585 -19.14 -36.04 8.33
C VAL A 585 -20.14 -34.98 8.71
N GLU A 586 -19.72 -33.72 8.67
CA GLU A 586 -20.55 -32.61 9.15
C GLU A 586 -20.59 -31.47 8.13
N ARG A 587 -21.77 -30.86 7.98
CA ARG A 587 -22.03 -29.77 7.03
C ARG A 587 -21.88 -28.41 7.69
N PHE A 588 -21.29 -27.48 6.95
CA PHE A 588 -21.02 -26.10 7.32
C PHE A 588 -21.33 -25.16 6.16
N ASP A 589 -21.78 -23.95 6.47
CA ASP A 589 -22.05 -22.90 5.47
C ASP A 589 -20.76 -22.25 4.96
N MET A 590 -19.75 -22.20 5.83
CA MET A 590 -18.45 -21.58 5.59
C MET A 590 -17.34 -22.29 6.39
N VAL A 591 -16.15 -22.36 5.80
CA VAL A 591 -14.94 -22.84 6.48
C VAL A 591 -13.91 -21.71 6.49
N VAL A 592 -13.37 -21.41 7.67
CA VAL A 592 -12.32 -20.44 7.91
C VAL A 592 -11.01 -21.17 8.19
N LEU A 593 -10.01 -20.95 7.36
CA LEU A 593 -8.67 -21.49 7.53
C LEU A 593 -7.86 -20.57 8.45
N SER A 594 -7.50 -21.07 9.62
CA SER A 594 -6.61 -20.35 10.54
C SER A 594 -5.17 -20.46 10.02
N VAL A 595 -4.79 -19.50 9.16
CA VAL A 595 -3.49 -19.47 8.47
C VAL A 595 -2.35 -18.99 9.36
N GLY A 596 -1.19 -19.62 9.20
CA GLY A 596 0.03 -19.31 9.94
C GLY A 596 0.73 -18.03 9.48
N LEU A 597 1.67 -17.55 10.30
CA LEU A 597 2.56 -16.43 9.98
C LEU A 597 3.78 -16.96 9.23
N ASN A 598 3.99 -16.49 8.00
CA ASN A 598 5.14 -16.82 7.17
C ASN A 598 6.16 -15.67 7.14
N PRO A 599 7.46 -15.99 7.01
CA PRO A 599 8.43 -14.97 6.64
C PRO A 599 8.13 -14.43 5.24
N THR A 600 8.35 -13.13 5.03
CA THR A 600 7.98 -12.49 3.76
C THR A 600 8.91 -12.90 2.62
N VAL A 601 8.45 -12.74 1.37
CA VAL A 601 9.31 -12.90 0.19
C VAL A 601 10.52 -11.95 0.20
N THR A 602 10.41 -10.79 0.86
CA THR A 602 11.46 -9.78 0.95
C THR A 602 12.44 -9.99 2.11
N HIS A 603 12.16 -10.90 3.05
CA HIS A 603 13.06 -11.14 4.19
C HIS A 603 14.49 -11.48 3.76
N ARG A 604 14.65 -12.28 2.70
CA ARG A 604 15.97 -12.64 2.15
C ARG A 604 16.71 -11.41 1.62
N GLU A 605 16.01 -10.59 0.83
CA GLU A 605 16.57 -9.36 0.27
C GLU A 605 16.95 -8.37 1.38
N VAL A 606 16.10 -8.20 2.40
CA VAL A 606 16.39 -7.37 3.57
C VAL A 606 17.63 -7.90 4.30
N ALA A 607 17.70 -9.21 4.55
CA ALA A 607 18.83 -9.82 5.21
C ALA A 607 20.14 -9.64 4.44
N GLU A 608 20.11 -9.79 3.11
CA GLU A 608 21.27 -9.57 2.23
C GLU A 608 21.70 -8.09 2.23
N LYS A 609 20.76 -7.14 2.12
CA LYS A 609 21.06 -5.69 2.12
C LYS A 609 21.68 -5.22 3.43
N PHE A 610 21.17 -5.71 4.56
CA PHE A 610 21.67 -5.34 5.87
C PHE A 610 22.78 -6.27 6.37
N GLY A 611 23.10 -7.35 5.66
CA GLY A 611 24.16 -8.30 6.01
C GLY A 611 23.92 -9.02 7.34
N ILE A 612 22.72 -9.55 7.53
CA ILE A 612 22.34 -10.37 8.70
C ILE A 612 21.97 -11.80 8.28
N SER A 613 22.08 -12.75 9.21
CA SER A 613 21.70 -14.14 8.96
C SER A 613 20.20 -14.41 9.17
N LEU A 614 19.67 -15.37 8.42
CA LEU A 614 18.33 -15.94 8.62
C LEU A 614 18.45 -17.40 9.09
N ASN A 615 17.50 -17.83 9.93
CA ASN A 615 17.36 -19.22 10.30
C ASN A 615 16.77 -20.07 9.15
N LYS A 616 16.69 -21.39 9.34
CA LYS A 616 16.21 -22.34 8.31
C LYS A 616 14.79 -22.09 7.80
N TYR A 617 13.98 -21.31 8.53
CA TYR A 617 12.62 -20.97 8.13
C TYR A 617 12.51 -19.62 7.42
N GLY A 618 13.57 -18.80 7.40
CA GLY A 618 13.56 -17.46 6.80
C GLY A 618 13.24 -16.31 7.78
N PHE A 619 13.34 -16.54 9.09
CA PHE A 619 13.28 -15.49 10.11
C PHE A 619 14.69 -15.05 10.51
N ALA A 620 14.86 -13.84 11.03
CA ALA A 620 16.16 -13.35 11.48
C ALA A 620 16.78 -14.28 12.54
N GLU A 621 18.05 -14.63 12.34
CA GLU A 621 18.85 -15.34 13.33
C GLU A 621 19.16 -14.41 14.50
N ARG A 622 19.15 -14.93 15.73
CA ARG A 622 19.18 -14.09 16.93
C ARG A 622 19.91 -14.74 18.10
N ASN A 623 20.43 -13.89 18.98
CA ASN A 623 21.00 -14.34 20.23
C ASN A 623 19.90 -14.75 21.22
N LEU A 624 19.96 -15.98 21.75
CA LEU A 624 18.94 -16.50 22.68
C LEU A 624 18.87 -15.76 24.03
N PHE A 625 19.98 -15.14 24.47
CA PHE A 625 20.04 -14.32 25.69
C PHE A 625 19.78 -12.83 25.41
N ALA A 626 19.94 -12.39 24.17
CA ALA A 626 19.71 -11.01 23.73
C ALA A 626 18.88 -11.00 22.43
N PRO A 627 17.57 -11.31 22.49
CA PRO A 627 16.75 -11.67 21.33
C PRO A 627 16.54 -10.54 20.31
N VAL A 628 16.89 -9.31 20.66
CA VAL A 628 16.80 -8.11 19.79
C VAL A 628 18.08 -7.86 18.97
N LEU A 629 19.17 -8.58 19.29
CA LEU A 629 20.44 -8.45 18.60
C LEU A 629 20.52 -9.41 17.42
N THR A 630 20.99 -8.89 16.29
CA THR A 630 21.40 -9.70 15.13
C THR A 630 22.89 -10.07 15.25
N ASP A 631 23.39 -10.83 14.28
CA ASP A 631 24.81 -11.13 14.10
C ASP A 631 25.63 -9.95 13.57
N ARG A 632 24.97 -8.82 13.23
CA ARG A 632 25.63 -7.58 12.79
C ARG A 632 25.51 -6.46 13.82
N PRO A 633 26.64 -5.93 14.32
CA PRO A 633 26.64 -4.75 15.19
C PRO A 633 25.95 -3.53 14.54
N GLY A 634 25.14 -2.82 15.32
CA GLY A 634 24.37 -1.65 14.87
C GLY A 634 23.05 -1.99 14.15
N VAL A 635 22.78 -3.27 13.88
CA VAL A 635 21.52 -3.76 13.29
C VAL A 635 20.77 -4.62 14.31
N PHE A 636 19.54 -4.23 14.59
CA PHE A 636 18.65 -4.83 15.57
C PHE A 636 17.43 -5.41 14.88
N VAL A 637 16.74 -6.33 15.54
CA VAL A 637 15.51 -6.94 15.04
C VAL A 637 14.39 -6.88 16.07
N ALA A 638 13.16 -6.70 15.60
CA ALA A 638 11.97 -6.75 16.43
C ALA A 638 10.76 -7.35 15.68
N GLY A 639 9.78 -7.81 16.46
CA GLY A 639 8.49 -8.28 15.97
C GLY A 639 8.58 -9.60 15.22
N SER A 640 7.66 -9.78 14.28
CA SER A 640 7.45 -11.04 13.56
C SER A 640 8.63 -11.45 12.67
N PHE A 641 9.53 -10.52 12.34
CA PHE A 641 10.74 -10.84 11.58
C PHE A 641 11.70 -11.74 12.37
N ALA A 642 11.75 -11.60 13.71
CA ALA A 642 12.56 -12.45 14.58
C ALA A 642 11.90 -13.82 14.88
N SER A 643 10.58 -13.91 14.86
CA SER A 643 9.82 -15.16 15.03
C SER A 643 8.31 -14.92 14.97
N PRO A 644 7.50 -15.97 14.71
CA PRO A 644 6.07 -15.88 14.88
C PRO A 644 5.68 -15.68 16.36
N LYS A 645 5.00 -14.56 16.66
CA LYS A 645 4.66 -14.14 18.02
C LYS A 645 3.44 -13.23 18.04
N ASP A 646 2.90 -13.00 19.22
CA ASP A 646 1.74 -12.13 19.43
C ASP A 646 2.12 -10.65 19.58
N ILE A 647 1.11 -9.79 19.71
CA ILE A 647 1.28 -8.35 19.88
C ILE A 647 2.04 -8.02 21.18
N PRO A 648 1.67 -8.55 22.37
CA PRO A 648 2.43 -8.30 23.60
C PRO A 648 3.92 -8.64 23.51
N GLU A 649 4.29 -9.81 22.95
CA GLU A 649 5.68 -10.20 22.76
C GLU A 649 6.39 -9.26 21.77
N THR A 650 5.71 -8.85 20.70
CA THR A 650 6.24 -7.90 19.71
C THR A 650 6.52 -6.53 20.33
N VAL A 651 5.61 -5.99 21.13
CA VAL A 651 5.78 -4.69 21.81
C VAL A 651 6.91 -4.74 22.83
N ALA A 652 7.00 -5.82 23.60
CA ALA A 652 8.08 -6.03 24.57
C ALA A 652 9.46 -6.07 23.88
N GLU A 653 9.57 -6.79 22.76
CA GLU A 653 10.80 -6.89 21.99
C GLU A 653 11.16 -5.58 21.28
N ALA A 654 10.18 -4.85 20.73
CA ALA A 654 10.40 -3.52 20.16
C ALA A 654 10.92 -2.53 21.21
N SER A 655 10.38 -2.59 22.44
CA SER A 655 10.88 -1.80 23.57
C SER A 655 12.32 -2.19 23.94
N GLY A 656 12.64 -3.49 23.91
CA GLY A 656 13.99 -4.00 24.13
C GLY A 656 14.97 -3.53 23.04
N ALA A 657 14.56 -3.55 21.77
CA ALA A 657 15.37 -3.08 20.65
C ALA A 657 15.64 -1.57 20.76
N ALA A 658 14.61 -0.78 21.09
CA ALA A 658 14.75 0.65 21.36
C ALA A 658 15.71 0.92 22.54
N GLY A 659 15.63 0.12 23.60
CA GLY A 659 16.57 0.17 24.72
C GLY A 659 18.02 -0.09 24.28
N ALA A 660 18.25 -1.14 23.50
CA ALA A 660 19.59 -1.47 23.00
C ALA A 660 20.15 -0.36 22.07
N VAL A 661 19.29 0.24 21.23
CA VAL A 661 19.66 1.40 20.40
C VAL A 661 20.00 2.63 21.25
N MET A 662 19.20 2.93 22.29
CA MET A 662 19.44 4.08 23.17
C MET A 662 20.72 3.95 23.99
N ALA A 663 21.13 2.72 24.33
CA ALA A 663 22.41 2.44 24.94
C ALA A 663 23.56 2.65 23.95
N LEU A 664 23.42 2.14 22.72
CA LEU A 664 24.42 2.34 21.65
C LEU A 664 24.63 3.83 21.31
N LEU A 665 23.56 4.62 21.33
CA LEU A 665 23.57 6.04 20.95
C LEU A 665 23.62 6.99 22.16
N ALA A 666 24.01 6.52 23.34
CA ALA A 666 23.95 7.30 24.57
C ALA A 666 24.72 8.63 24.48
N ASP A 667 25.93 8.62 23.92
CA ASP A 667 26.83 9.80 23.84
C ASP A 667 26.33 10.91 22.90
N VAL A 668 25.44 10.58 21.96
CA VAL A 668 24.87 11.50 20.97
C VAL A 668 23.36 11.68 21.15
N ARG A 669 22.81 11.26 22.29
CA ARG A 669 21.38 11.35 22.55
C ARG A 669 20.93 12.81 22.52
N GLY A 670 19.88 13.09 21.74
CA GLY A 670 19.27 14.41 21.69
C GLY A 670 19.87 15.37 20.68
N THR A 671 21.01 15.06 20.03
CA THR A 671 21.69 16.01 19.14
C THR A 671 20.90 16.33 17.87
N GLU A 672 20.03 15.43 17.43
CA GLU A 672 19.17 15.58 16.23
C GLU A 672 17.68 15.70 16.58
N VAL A 673 17.32 15.95 17.85
CA VAL A 673 15.92 16.12 18.27
C VAL A 673 15.44 17.51 17.89
N LYS A 674 14.33 17.58 17.14
CA LYS A 674 13.61 18.83 16.87
C LYS A 674 12.37 18.90 17.74
N GLU A 675 12.21 19.99 18.48
CA GLU A 675 10.97 20.25 19.19
C GLU A 675 9.83 20.47 18.19
N LYS A 676 8.66 19.89 18.48
CA LYS A 676 7.46 20.14 17.68
C LYS A 676 6.95 21.54 18.01
N GLU A 677 6.95 22.41 17.01
CA GLU A 677 6.38 23.76 17.13
C GLU A 677 4.84 23.68 17.01
N TYR A 678 4.15 24.29 17.97
CA TYR A 678 2.69 24.46 17.94
C TYR A 678 2.35 25.91 17.58
N PRO A 679 1.18 26.16 16.98
CA PRO A 679 0.68 27.53 16.85
C PRO A 679 0.52 28.19 18.23
N GLU A 680 0.55 29.53 18.24
CA GLU A 680 0.31 30.31 19.46
C GLU A 680 -1.06 29.98 20.06
N GLU A 681 -1.12 29.84 21.39
CA GLU A 681 -2.36 29.49 22.08
C GLU A 681 -3.37 30.64 21.98
N LEU A 682 -4.58 30.30 21.54
CA LEU A 682 -5.67 31.25 21.35
C LEU A 682 -6.11 31.86 22.69
N PRO A 683 -6.27 33.19 22.79
CA PRO A 683 -6.63 33.88 24.01
C PRO A 683 -8.13 33.73 24.31
N VAL A 684 -8.52 32.57 24.85
CA VAL A 684 -9.94 32.24 25.11
C VAL A 684 -10.46 32.70 26.48
N TRP A 685 -9.61 33.37 27.27
CA TRP A 685 -10.00 33.94 28.56
C TRP A 685 -11.13 34.96 28.40
N ASN A 686 -12.09 34.94 29.34
CA ASN A 686 -13.27 35.82 29.36
C ASN A 686 -14.20 35.73 28.14
N GLN A 687 -14.08 34.68 27.32
CA GLN A 687 -15.03 34.40 26.25
C GLN A 687 -16.14 33.44 26.75
N PRO A 688 -17.39 33.59 26.27
CA PRO A 688 -18.42 32.60 26.56
C PRO A 688 -18.02 31.22 25.98
N PRO A 689 -18.35 30.11 26.65
CA PRO A 689 -18.06 28.78 26.12
C PRO A 689 -18.73 28.56 24.76
N ARG A 690 -17.96 28.03 23.82
CA ARG A 690 -18.34 27.63 22.46
C ARG A 690 -17.81 26.23 22.22
N ILE A 691 -18.67 25.25 22.43
CA ILE A 691 -18.32 23.84 22.53
C ILE A 691 -18.62 23.14 21.19
N GLY A 692 -17.65 22.40 20.67
CA GLY A 692 -17.87 21.43 19.60
C GLY A 692 -17.98 20.02 20.16
N VAL A 693 -19.04 19.29 19.81
CA VAL A 693 -19.29 17.92 20.27
C VAL A 693 -19.13 16.93 19.11
N PHE A 694 -18.24 15.97 19.23
CA PHE A 694 -17.97 14.96 18.20
C PHE A 694 -18.33 13.57 18.73
N VAL A 695 -19.34 12.93 18.15
CA VAL A 695 -19.85 11.62 18.62
C VAL A 695 -19.36 10.50 17.70
N CYS A 696 -18.64 9.53 18.25
CA CYS A 696 -18.02 8.46 17.48
C CYS A 696 -18.96 7.26 17.32
N HIS A 697 -19.01 6.67 16.12
CA HIS A 697 -19.63 5.34 15.93
C HIS A 697 -18.69 4.19 16.33
N CYS A 698 -17.38 4.39 16.22
CA CYS A 698 -16.35 3.36 16.43
C CYS A 698 -16.67 2.07 15.64
N GLY A 699 -17.11 2.25 14.39
CA GLY A 699 -17.71 1.17 13.59
C GLY A 699 -19.03 0.70 14.20
N ARG A 700 -19.11 -0.59 14.57
CA ARG A 700 -20.27 -1.15 15.29
C ARG A 700 -20.13 -1.11 16.81
N ASN A 701 -18.95 -0.77 17.35
CA ASN A 701 -18.71 -0.83 18.80
C ASN A 701 -19.60 0.14 19.57
N ILE A 702 -19.87 1.33 19.03
CA ILE A 702 -20.83 2.30 19.61
C ILE A 702 -22.10 2.30 18.75
N GLY A 703 -21.96 2.53 17.43
CA GLY A 703 -23.10 2.66 16.51
C GLY A 703 -23.98 1.41 16.37
N GLY A 704 -23.49 0.23 16.79
CA GLY A 704 -24.29 -0.99 16.84
C GLY A 704 -25.28 -1.04 18.01
N TYR A 705 -24.98 -0.34 19.11
CA TYR A 705 -25.70 -0.43 20.39
C TYR A 705 -26.25 0.91 20.89
N ILE A 706 -25.85 2.04 20.30
CA ILE A 706 -26.32 3.38 20.62
C ILE A 706 -26.81 4.05 19.34
N ASP A 707 -27.94 4.77 19.41
CA ASP A 707 -28.34 5.67 18.32
C ASP A 707 -27.51 6.95 18.34
N VAL A 708 -26.37 6.90 17.64
CA VAL A 708 -25.41 8.01 17.60
C VAL A 708 -26.03 9.29 17.03
N LYS A 709 -26.92 9.18 16.04
CA LYS A 709 -27.58 10.35 15.45
C LYS A 709 -28.49 11.04 16.46
N GLU A 710 -29.23 10.25 17.24
CA GLU A 710 -30.07 10.77 18.32
C GLU A 710 -29.24 11.48 19.40
N VAL A 711 -28.06 10.94 19.75
CA VAL A 711 -27.12 11.59 20.68
C VAL A 711 -26.59 12.92 20.13
N VAL A 712 -26.26 13.00 18.83
CA VAL A 712 -25.84 14.25 18.18
C VAL A 712 -26.96 15.29 18.21
N GLU A 713 -28.18 14.92 17.82
CA GLU A 713 -29.32 15.85 17.85
C GLU A 713 -29.62 16.36 19.25
N TYR A 714 -29.53 15.47 20.26
CA TYR A 714 -29.63 15.89 21.65
C TYR A 714 -28.50 16.85 22.05
N ALA A 715 -27.25 16.57 21.67
CA ALA A 715 -26.11 17.42 21.99
C ALA A 715 -26.27 18.85 21.46
N LYS A 716 -26.87 19.03 20.27
CA LYS A 716 -27.19 20.36 19.69
C LYS A 716 -28.14 21.19 20.56
N THR A 717 -28.95 20.55 21.42
CA THR A 717 -29.88 21.24 22.31
C THR A 717 -29.24 21.76 23.60
N LEU A 718 -28.01 21.32 23.91
CA LEU A 718 -27.34 21.65 25.15
C LEU A 718 -26.77 23.09 25.12
N PRO A 719 -26.78 23.81 26.26
CA PRO A 719 -26.18 25.14 26.36
C PRO A 719 -24.72 25.15 25.90
N HIS A 720 -24.31 26.25 25.25
CA HIS A 720 -22.94 26.48 24.76
C HIS A 720 -22.44 25.58 23.62
N VAL A 721 -23.18 24.53 23.23
CA VAL A 721 -22.86 23.72 22.06
C VAL A 721 -23.18 24.52 20.80
N VAL A 722 -22.15 24.84 20.02
CA VAL A 722 -22.29 25.60 18.76
C VAL A 722 -22.09 24.74 17.52
N TYR A 723 -21.53 23.54 17.70
CA TYR A 723 -21.32 22.56 16.65
C TYR A 723 -21.44 21.15 17.24
N ALA A 724 -22.15 20.26 16.56
CA ALA A 724 -22.17 18.85 16.91
C ALA A 724 -22.33 17.97 15.66
N THR A 725 -21.51 16.92 15.58
CA THR A 725 -21.51 15.97 14.45
C THR A 725 -21.15 14.56 14.92
N ASP A 726 -21.44 13.57 14.09
CA ASP A 726 -20.93 12.21 14.20
C ASP A 726 -19.88 11.84 13.14
N ASN A 727 -19.01 10.90 13.48
CA ASN A 727 -17.99 10.36 12.59
C ASN A 727 -17.83 8.85 12.81
N LEU A 728 -17.44 8.12 11.76
CA LEU A 728 -17.27 6.66 11.88
C LEU A 728 -16.17 6.28 12.88
N TYR A 729 -15.04 7.00 12.83
CA TYR A 729 -13.91 6.83 13.74
C TYR A 729 -13.31 8.20 14.11
N THR A 730 -13.70 8.78 15.25
CA THR A 730 -13.23 10.13 15.62
C THR A 730 -11.71 10.22 15.81
N CYS A 731 -11.04 9.12 16.15
CA CYS A 731 -9.57 9.09 16.29
C CYS A 731 -8.82 9.03 14.95
N SER A 732 -9.50 8.90 13.81
CA SER A 732 -8.86 8.85 12.50
C SER A 732 -8.26 10.21 12.12
N GLN A 733 -7.21 10.20 11.29
CA GLN A 733 -6.46 11.40 10.93
C GLN A 733 -7.33 12.42 10.16
N ASP A 734 -8.21 11.94 9.30
CA ASP A 734 -9.23 12.73 8.60
C ASP A 734 -10.18 13.42 9.59
N THR A 735 -10.67 12.71 10.61
CA THR A 735 -11.56 13.34 11.61
C THR A 735 -10.80 14.30 12.52
N GLN A 736 -9.55 14.01 12.87
CA GLN A 736 -8.71 14.98 13.60
C GLN A 736 -8.54 16.29 12.80
N GLN A 737 -8.39 16.21 11.49
CA GLN A 737 -8.34 17.38 10.62
C GLN A 737 -9.69 18.15 10.62
N LEU A 738 -10.82 17.44 10.55
CA LEU A 738 -12.16 18.04 10.69
C LEU A 738 -12.36 18.74 12.03
N ILE A 739 -11.85 18.18 13.13
CA ILE A 739 -11.89 18.84 14.45
C ILE A 739 -11.12 20.17 14.39
N LYS A 740 -9.92 20.18 13.81
CA LYS A 740 -9.09 21.39 13.66
C LYS A 740 -9.76 22.45 12.79
N GLU A 741 -10.45 22.04 11.72
CA GLU A 741 -11.22 22.92 10.84
C GLU A 741 -12.44 23.49 11.54
N ALA A 742 -13.22 22.64 12.22
CA ALA A 742 -14.39 23.05 13.01
C ALA A 742 -14.01 24.05 14.12
N ILE A 743 -12.85 23.88 14.77
CA ILE A 743 -12.33 24.84 15.76
C ILE A 743 -12.20 26.23 15.13
N LYS A 744 -11.64 26.32 13.91
CA LYS A 744 -11.45 27.57 13.19
C LYS A 744 -12.76 28.14 12.66
N GLU A 745 -13.55 27.34 11.97
CA GLU A 745 -14.78 27.75 11.30
C GLU A 745 -15.85 28.22 12.30
N HIS A 746 -16.11 27.40 13.32
CA HIS A 746 -17.14 27.70 14.31
C HIS A 746 -16.62 28.48 15.51
N LYS A 747 -15.33 28.88 15.50
CA LYS A 747 -14.66 29.58 16.60
C LYS A 747 -14.88 28.85 17.92
N LEU A 748 -14.60 27.54 17.93
CA LEU A 748 -14.74 26.73 19.12
C LEU A 748 -13.62 27.11 20.09
N ASN A 749 -13.95 27.14 21.38
CA ASN A 749 -12.96 27.33 22.44
C ASN A 749 -12.95 26.15 23.42
N ARG A 750 -13.81 25.15 23.23
CA ARG A 750 -13.86 23.88 23.97
C ARG A 750 -14.22 22.75 23.01
N VAL A 751 -13.69 21.56 23.25
CA VAL A 751 -14.00 20.37 22.46
C VAL A 751 -14.43 19.23 23.38
N VAL A 752 -15.55 18.59 23.04
CA VAL A 752 -16.02 17.36 23.69
C VAL A 752 -16.02 16.24 22.66
N VAL A 753 -15.36 15.13 22.97
CA VAL A 753 -15.43 13.91 22.15
C VAL A 753 -16.18 12.83 22.93
N ALA A 754 -17.29 12.36 22.38
CA ALA A 754 -18.06 11.25 22.90
C ALA A 754 -17.65 9.96 22.20
N SER A 755 -16.78 9.16 22.83
CA SER A 755 -16.25 7.93 22.22
C SER A 755 -15.82 6.89 23.26
N CYS A 756 -14.53 6.54 23.27
CA CYS A 756 -13.91 5.51 24.09
C CYS A 756 -13.37 6.06 25.42
N THR A 757 -12.49 5.30 26.08
CA THR A 757 -11.87 5.71 27.34
C THR A 757 -10.83 6.84 27.16
N PRO A 758 -10.82 7.85 28.06
CA PRO A 758 -9.78 8.88 28.07
C PRO A 758 -8.38 8.31 28.29
N ARG A 759 -8.26 7.16 28.96
CA ARG A 759 -6.97 6.49 29.18
C ARG A 759 -6.22 6.15 27.89
N THR A 760 -6.92 6.04 26.77
CA THR A 760 -6.33 5.63 25.48
C THR A 760 -6.12 6.83 24.55
N HIS A 761 -7.16 7.65 24.33
CA HIS A 761 -7.15 8.66 23.26
C HIS A 761 -7.28 10.11 23.74
N GLU A 762 -7.38 10.38 25.05
CA GLU A 762 -7.34 11.77 25.53
C GLU A 762 -6.06 12.50 25.09
N PRO A 763 -4.84 11.93 25.22
CA PRO A 763 -3.63 12.61 24.74
C PRO A 763 -3.65 12.90 23.24
N LEU A 764 -4.27 12.02 22.44
CA LEU A 764 -4.41 12.21 21.00
C LEU A 764 -5.26 13.44 20.68
N PHE A 765 -6.45 13.56 21.29
CA PHE A 765 -7.34 14.69 21.02
C PHE A 765 -6.83 15.99 21.65
N GLN A 766 -6.19 15.91 22.82
CA GLN A 766 -5.47 17.03 23.41
C GLN A 766 -4.41 17.58 22.44
N GLU A 767 -3.65 16.70 21.80
CA GLU A 767 -2.68 17.07 20.77
C GLU A 767 -3.36 17.68 19.53
N THR A 768 -4.46 17.08 19.05
CA THR A 768 -5.24 17.61 17.92
C THR A 768 -5.70 19.05 18.16
N ILE A 769 -6.22 19.37 19.34
CA ILE A 769 -6.72 20.73 19.60
C ILE A 769 -5.56 21.74 19.81
N ARG A 770 -4.40 21.30 20.30
CA ARG A 770 -3.18 22.13 20.35
C ARG A 770 -2.69 22.50 18.97
N GLU A 771 -2.75 21.59 18.00
CA GLU A 771 -2.43 21.89 16.61
C GLU A 771 -3.40 22.91 15.97
N ALA A 772 -4.58 23.13 16.57
CA ALA A 772 -5.50 24.19 16.20
C ALA A 772 -5.34 25.48 17.04
N GLY A 773 -4.40 25.51 17.98
CA GLY A 773 -4.13 26.64 18.87
C GLY A 773 -4.94 26.66 20.16
N LEU A 774 -5.72 25.62 20.50
CA LEU A 774 -6.40 25.56 21.79
C LEU A 774 -5.52 24.94 22.88
N ASN A 775 -5.65 25.43 24.11
CA ASN A 775 -5.05 24.80 25.27
C ASN A 775 -5.58 23.37 25.44
N LYS A 776 -4.70 22.39 25.69
CA LYS A 776 -5.10 20.98 25.80
C LYS A 776 -6.08 20.68 26.92
N TYR A 777 -6.11 21.50 27.98
CA TYR A 777 -7.03 21.31 29.11
C TYR A 777 -8.43 21.83 28.84
N LEU A 778 -8.69 22.33 27.63
CA LEU A 778 -10.01 22.74 27.14
C LEU A 778 -10.75 21.62 26.39
N PHE A 779 -10.26 20.40 26.54
CA PHE A 779 -10.81 19.17 26.01
C PHE A 779 -11.51 18.37 27.11
N GLU A 780 -12.63 17.74 26.80
CA GLU A 780 -13.29 16.76 27.66
C GLU A 780 -13.72 15.52 26.84
N MET A 781 -13.75 14.36 27.48
CA MET A 781 -14.14 13.11 26.83
C MET A 781 -15.33 12.46 27.54
N ALA A 782 -16.39 12.16 26.79
CA ALA A 782 -17.50 11.34 27.26
C ALA A 782 -17.28 9.88 26.83
N ASN A 783 -17.09 8.98 27.79
CA ASN A 783 -16.88 7.56 27.51
C ASN A 783 -18.21 6.84 27.29
N ILE A 784 -18.67 6.80 26.05
CA ILE A 784 -19.92 6.13 25.64
C ILE A 784 -19.69 4.74 25.04
N ARG A 785 -18.46 4.20 25.14
CA ARG A 785 -18.13 2.85 24.67
C ARG A 785 -17.93 1.88 25.83
N ASP A 786 -16.79 2.02 26.51
CA ASP A 786 -16.35 1.12 27.56
C ASP A 786 -17.28 1.18 28.78
N GLN A 787 -17.92 2.33 29.02
CA GLN A 787 -18.86 2.53 30.12
C GLN A 787 -20.33 2.48 29.70
N ASP A 788 -20.63 2.30 28.42
CA ASP A 788 -22.00 2.35 27.91
C ASP A 788 -22.26 1.26 26.85
N SER A 789 -21.91 1.49 25.57
CA SER A 789 -22.27 0.59 24.47
C SER A 789 -21.88 -0.88 24.69
N TRP A 790 -20.66 -1.15 25.20
CA TRP A 790 -20.16 -2.50 25.43
C TRP A 790 -20.80 -3.22 26.62
N VAL A 791 -21.35 -2.48 27.58
CA VAL A 791 -21.93 -3.06 28.79
C VAL A 791 -23.46 -3.08 28.76
N HIS A 792 -24.08 -2.41 27.79
CA HIS A 792 -25.53 -2.36 27.55
C HIS A 792 -25.93 -2.88 26.16
N MET A 793 -25.16 -3.83 25.60
CA MET A 793 -25.34 -4.36 24.23
C MET A 793 -26.75 -4.91 23.95
N HIS A 794 -27.47 -5.31 25.00
CA HIS A 794 -28.81 -5.89 24.92
C HIS A 794 -29.96 -4.88 25.11
N ASP A 795 -29.68 -3.62 25.46
CA ASP A 795 -30.69 -2.57 25.65
C ASP A 795 -30.24 -1.26 24.99
N ARG A 796 -30.39 -1.21 23.66
CA ARG A 796 -30.01 -0.06 22.83
C ARG A 796 -30.69 1.23 23.25
N LYS A 797 -31.93 1.16 23.75
CA LYS A 797 -32.69 2.36 24.16
C LYS A 797 -32.10 2.94 25.44
N ALA A 798 -31.88 2.11 26.46
CA ALA A 798 -31.25 2.55 27.70
C ALA A 798 -29.81 3.05 27.47
N ALA A 799 -29.05 2.37 26.62
CA ALA A 799 -27.70 2.80 26.23
C ALA A 799 -27.72 4.19 25.56
N THR A 800 -28.67 4.44 24.67
CA THR A 800 -28.78 5.75 23.99
C THR A 800 -29.12 6.88 24.98
N GLU A 801 -30.04 6.65 25.92
CA GLU A 801 -30.34 7.64 26.97
C GLU A 801 -29.15 7.88 27.90
N LYS A 802 -28.42 6.83 28.28
CA LYS A 802 -27.20 6.97 29.07
C LYS A 802 -26.13 7.76 28.32
N ALA A 803 -25.96 7.54 27.02
CA ALA A 803 -25.00 8.28 26.20
C ALA A 803 -25.33 9.77 26.16
N LYS A 804 -26.60 10.14 26.02
CA LYS A 804 -27.06 11.53 26.12
C LYS A 804 -26.69 12.15 27.46
N ASP A 805 -26.91 11.43 28.55
CA ASP A 805 -26.57 11.91 29.90
C ASP A 805 -25.05 12.09 30.07
N LEU A 806 -24.24 11.16 29.59
CA LEU A 806 -22.77 11.26 29.63
C LEU A 806 -22.26 12.44 28.80
N VAL A 807 -22.82 12.66 27.61
CA VAL A 807 -22.50 13.83 26.77
C VAL A 807 -22.91 15.12 27.47
N ARG A 808 -24.11 15.16 28.07
CA ARG A 808 -24.57 16.31 28.86
C ARG A 808 -23.58 16.64 29.97
N MET A 809 -23.18 15.64 30.76
CA MET A 809 -22.22 15.81 31.85
C MET A 809 -20.88 16.36 31.36
N ALA A 810 -20.34 15.80 30.27
CA ALA A 810 -19.09 16.26 29.67
C ALA A 810 -19.19 17.70 29.15
N VAL A 811 -20.29 18.07 28.48
CA VAL A 811 -20.54 19.44 27.99
C VAL A 811 -20.59 20.45 29.14
N PHE A 812 -21.31 20.14 30.22
CA PHE A 812 -21.39 21.04 31.37
C PHE A 812 -20.05 21.18 32.10
N LYS A 813 -19.25 20.12 32.17
CA LYS A 813 -17.87 20.19 32.69
C LYS A 813 -16.98 21.03 31.76
N ALA A 814 -17.04 20.79 30.45
CA ALA A 814 -16.26 21.51 29.44
C ALA A 814 -16.54 23.02 29.45
N ALA A 815 -17.78 23.41 29.72
CA ALA A 815 -18.16 24.82 29.85
C ALA A 815 -17.43 25.55 31.00
N LEU A 816 -16.94 24.81 32.00
CA LEU A 816 -16.24 25.34 33.18
C LEU A 816 -14.73 25.08 33.14
N LEU A 817 -14.21 24.40 32.10
CA LEU A 817 -12.77 24.19 31.95
C LEU A 817 -12.05 25.51 31.72
N GLU A 818 -10.84 25.62 32.28
CA GLU A 818 -9.95 26.76 32.13
C GLU A 818 -8.66 26.30 31.44
N PRO A 819 -8.01 27.17 30.64
CA PRO A 819 -6.68 26.86 30.12
C PRO A 819 -5.70 26.74 31.29
N LEU A 820 -4.97 25.63 31.37
CA LEU A 820 -3.97 25.41 32.42
C LEU A 820 -2.56 25.43 31.82
N GLN A 821 -1.59 25.83 32.65
CA GLN A 821 -0.17 25.73 32.33
C GLN A 821 0.42 24.48 32.96
N GLU A 822 1.23 23.74 32.20
CA GLU A 822 1.99 22.63 32.74
C GLU A 822 3.09 23.15 33.66
N THR A 823 3.15 22.60 34.87
CA THR A 823 4.29 22.82 35.75
C THR A 823 5.40 21.85 35.37
N GLN A 824 6.58 22.39 35.05
CA GLN A 824 7.78 21.57 34.90
C GLN A 824 8.28 21.19 36.29
N ILE A 825 8.41 19.89 36.54
CA ILE A 825 8.94 19.36 37.80
C ILE A 825 10.31 18.75 37.50
N PRO A 826 11.35 19.05 38.30
CA PRO A 826 12.64 18.38 38.14
C PRO A 826 12.48 16.86 38.31
N VAL A 827 13.28 16.09 37.57
CA VAL A 827 13.29 14.63 37.63
C VAL A 827 14.63 14.18 38.17
N ASN A 828 14.63 13.26 39.14
CA ASN A 828 15.83 12.57 39.56
C ASN A 828 16.23 11.54 38.48
N HIS A 829 17.43 11.67 37.93
CA HIS A 829 17.92 10.83 36.83
C HIS A 829 18.55 9.51 37.29
N THR A 830 18.26 9.09 38.53
CA THR A 830 18.63 7.79 39.10
C THR A 830 17.49 6.79 38.93
N GLY A 831 17.79 5.57 38.48
CA GLY A 831 16.84 4.46 38.46
C GLY A 831 17.04 3.51 39.65
N LEU A 832 15.94 3.06 40.26
CA LEU A 832 15.96 1.95 41.23
C LEU A 832 15.55 0.66 40.53
N VAL A 833 16.29 -0.42 40.72
CA VAL A 833 15.93 -1.77 40.26
C VAL A 833 15.80 -2.68 41.46
N ILE A 834 14.66 -3.37 41.58
CA ILE A 834 14.30 -4.22 42.71
C ILE A 834 14.30 -5.68 42.25
N GLY A 835 15.28 -6.45 42.70
CA GLY A 835 15.53 -7.84 42.33
C GLY A 835 16.73 -7.98 41.38
N GLY A 836 17.76 -8.69 41.82
CA GLY A 836 19.00 -9.01 41.14
C GLY A 836 18.95 -10.31 40.32
N GLY A 837 17.78 -10.73 39.85
CA GLY A 837 17.64 -11.77 38.83
C GLY A 837 18.06 -11.28 37.44
N VAL A 838 18.06 -12.16 36.43
CA VAL A 838 18.44 -11.80 35.04
C VAL A 838 17.69 -10.57 34.53
N ALA A 839 16.37 -10.50 34.74
CA ALA A 839 15.57 -9.36 34.30
C ALA A 839 16.02 -8.03 34.93
N GLY A 840 16.24 -7.99 36.24
CA GLY A 840 16.67 -6.78 36.93
C GLY A 840 18.11 -6.39 36.62
N MET A 841 19.03 -7.37 36.57
CA MET A 841 20.41 -7.13 36.16
C MET A 841 20.51 -6.58 34.74
N THR A 842 19.76 -7.15 33.78
CA THR A 842 19.72 -6.64 32.40
C THR A 842 19.14 -5.22 32.35
N ALA A 843 18.06 -4.95 33.10
CA ALA A 843 17.46 -3.62 33.17
C ALA A 843 18.43 -2.59 33.77
N ALA A 844 19.12 -2.95 34.86
CA ALA A 844 20.10 -2.09 35.51
C ALA A 844 21.28 -1.78 34.57
N LEU A 845 21.81 -2.80 33.90
CA LEU A 845 22.88 -2.63 32.92
C LEU A 845 22.43 -1.77 31.74
N SER A 846 21.25 -2.00 31.19
CA SER A 846 20.74 -1.19 30.07
C SER A 846 20.54 0.29 30.44
N LEU A 847 20.01 0.60 31.63
CA LEU A 847 19.90 1.98 32.11
C LEU A 847 21.26 2.63 32.33
N ALA A 848 22.22 1.87 32.86
CA ALA A 848 23.55 2.36 33.14
C ALA A 848 24.37 2.62 31.87
N ASP A 849 24.27 1.71 30.88
CA ASP A 849 24.84 1.87 29.53
C ASP A 849 24.20 3.06 28.78
N MET A 850 22.94 3.39 29.09
CA MET A 850 22.28 4.61 28.62
C MET A 850 22.77 5.90 29.31
N GLY A 851 23.67 5.80 30.30
CA GLY A 851 24.27 6.92 31.02
C GLY A 851 23.61 7.28 32.35
N PHE A 852 22.57 6.57 32.79
CA PHE A 852 21.86 6.87 34.04
C PHE A 852 22.51 6.19 35.25
N ASP A 853 22.42 6.81 36.42
CA ASP A 853 22.83 6.17 37.67
C ASP A 853 21.75 5.18 38.11
N VAL A 854 22.16 4.03 38.63
CA VAL A 854 21.25 2.95 38.97
C VAL A 854 21.60 2.39 40.34
N VAL A 855 20.57 2.16 41.16
CA VAL A 855 20.69 1.37 42.39
C VAL A 855 19.97 0.05 42.19
N LEU A 856 20.69 -1.07 42.30
CA LEU A 856 20.14 -2.42 42.23
C LEU A 856 20.04 -2.99 43.65
N VAL A 857 18.82 -3.28 44.09
CA VAL A 857 18.54 -3.87 45.41
C VAL A 857 18.17 -5.33 45.24
N GLU A 858 18.86 -6.22 45.95
CA GLU A 858 18.59 -7.66 45.98
C GLU A 858 18.41 -8.12 47.44
N ARG A 859 17.37 -8.93 47.67
CA ARG A 859 17.05 -9.48 48.98
C ARG A 859 18.07 -10.54 49.40
N GLU A 860 18.46 -11.41 48.47
CA GLU A 860 19.44 -12.45 48.73
C GLU A 860 20.86 -11.87 48.80
N LYS A 861 21.82 -12.66 49.32
CA LYS A 861 23.23 -12.23 49.42
C LYS A 861 23.95 -12.20 48.06
N GLU A 862 23.42 -12.91 47.07
CA GLU A 862 24.04 -13.10 45.77
C GLU A 862 23.06 -12.75 44.65
N LEU A 863 23.60 -12.20 43.56
CA LEU A 863 22.86 -11.94 42.34
C LEU A 863 22.61 -13.25 41.54
N GLY A 864 21.62 -13.19 40.64
CA GLY A 864 21.33 -14.18 39.62
C GLY A 864 19.96 -14.85 39.72
N GLY A 865 19.32 -14.81 40.90
CA GLY A 865 17.98 -15.37 41.12
C GLY A 865 17.85 -16.82 40.64
N ASN A 866 16.72 -17.16 40.01
CA ASN A 866 16.44 -18.51 39.52
C ASN A 866 17.42 -19.03 38.46
N ALA A 867 18.08 -18.14 37.70
CA ALA A 867 18.99 -18.55 36.63
C ALA A 867 20.21 -19.32 37.16
N ARG A 868 20.60 -19.11 38.43
CA ARG A 868 21.65 -19.90 39.11
C ARG A 868 21.36 -21.39 39.13
N LYS A 869 20.08 -21.76 39.09
CA LYS A 869 19.59 -23.14 39.19
C LYS A 869 19.21 -23.74 37.84
N ILE A 870 19.48 -23.04 36.73
CA ILE A 870 19.16 -23.50 35.37
C ILE A 870 20.48 -23.82 34.67
N LYS A 871 20.67 -25.07 34.22
CA LYS A 871 21.90 -25.47 33.52
C LYS A 871 21.93 -24.98 32.07
N LYS A 872 20.87 -25.29 31.31
CA LYS A 872 20.72 -24.96 29.89
C LYS A 872 19.35 -24.35 29.60
N LEU A 873 19.27 -23.42 28.64
CA LEU A 873 18.02 -22.94 28.05
C LEU A 873 17.29 -24.08 27.33
N THR A 874 15.98 -23.91 27.11
CA THR A 874 15.15 -24.88 26.38
C THR A 874 15.65 -25.15 24.96
N LEU A 875 16.28 -24.17 24.31
CA LEU A 875 16.85 -24.29 22.96
C LEU A 875 18.36 -24.57 22.96
N GLY A 876 18.97 -24.88 24.12
CA GLY A 876 20.29 -25.53 24.19
C GLY A 876 21.44 -24.75 24.84
N ASN A 877 21.45 -23.42 24.82
CA ASN A 877 22.60 -22.66 25.36
C ASN A 877 22.80 -22.84 26.88
N GLU A 878 24.05 -22.96 27.31
CA GLU A 878 24.42 -22.99 28.73
C GLU A 878 24.19 -21.62 29.40
N VAL A 879 23.56 -21.63 30.57
CA VAL A 879 23.16 -20.40 31.27
C VAL A 879 24.29 -19.83 32.13
N LYS A 880 25.13 -20.69 32.72
CA LYS A 880 26.17 -20.27 33.67
C LYS A 880 27.16 -19.25 33.06
N PRO A 881 27.74 -19.44 31.85
CA PRO A 881 28.68 -18.47 31.30
C PRO A 881 28.04 -17.09 31.07
N PHE A 882 26.81 -17.06 30.59
CA PHE A 882 26.04 -15.82 30.42
C PHE A 882 25.76 -15.14 31.75
N LEU A 883 25.36 -15.91 32.77
CA LEU A 883 25.03 -15.37 34.08
C LEU A 883 26.26 -14.77 34.78
N ASP A 884 27.40 -15.45 34.73
CA ASP A 884 28.65 -14.99 35.32
C ASP A 884 29.11 -13.67 34.67
N ASP A 885 29.05 -13.57 33.33
CA ASP A 885 29.35 -12.36 32.58
C ASP A 885 28.41 -11.20 32.94
N LEU A 886 27.10 -11.46 33.04
CA LEU A 886 26.12 -10.44 33.42
C LEU A 886 26.35 -9.92 34.85
N ILE A 887 26.60 -10.82 35.81
CA ILE A 887 26.92 -10.45 37.20
C ILE A 887 28.19 -9.60 37.24
N GLN A 888 29.23 -10.00 36.50
CA GLN A 888 30.49 -9.26 36.43
C GLN A 888 30.29 -7.86 35.86
N LYS A 889 29.55 -7.72 34.75
CA LYS A 889 29.23 -6.43 34.13
C LYS A 889 28.48 -5.52 35.09
N VAL A 890 27.43 -6.04 35.74
CA VAL A 890 26.62 -5.27 36.69
C VAL A 890 27.42 -4.82 37.90
N THR A 891 28.23 -5.71 38.48
CA THR A 891 29.00 -5.42 39.71
C THR A 891 30.13 -4.43 39.45
N ASN A 892 30.73 -4.45 38.25
CA ASN A 892 31.85 -3.58 37.91
C ASN A 892 31.45 -2.28 37.19
N HIS A 893 30.16 -2.09 36.88
CA HIS A 893 29.72 -0.91 36.15
C HIS A 893 29.78 0.35 37.04
N PRO A 894 30.46 1.45 36.63
CA PRO A 894 30.69 2.61 37.49
C PRO A 894 29.41 3.36 37.89
N LYS A 895 28.33 3.20 37.12
CA LYS A 895 27.01 3.81 37.37
C LYS A 895 26.01 2.90 38.09
N ILE A 896 26.40 1.68 38.46
CA ILE A 896 25.50 0.76 39.17
C ILE A 896 25.99 0.57 40.60
N ARG A 897 25.15 0.96 41.57
CA ARG A 897 25.33 0.63 42.98
C ARG A 897 24.51 -0.60 43.33
N VAL A 898 25.18 -1.71 43.60
CA VAL A 898 24.53 -2.97 44.03
C VAL A 898 24.42 -3.01 45.56
N ILE A 899 23.23 -3.34 46.07
CA ILE A 899 22.94 -3.56 47.49
C ILE A 899 22.28 -4.93 47.61
N THR A 900 22.99 -5.91 48.15
CA THR A 900 22.47 -7.26 48.42
C THR A 900 22.09 -7.42 49.90
N GLY A 901 21.29 -8.44 50.22
CA GLY A 901 20.83 -8.66 51.60
C GLY A 901 19.89 -7.58 52.12
N ALA A 902 19.21 -6.84 51.24
CA ALA A 902 18.41 -5.68 51.59
C ALA A 902 16.95 -5.83 51.16
N GLU A 903 16.04 -5.39 52.03
CA GLU A 903 14.59 -5.38 51.79
C GLU A 903 14.06 -3.95 51.85
N ILE A 904 12.99 -3.70 51.10
CA ILE A 904 12.31 -2.41 51.08
C ILE A 904 11.38 -2.33 52.29
N GLU A 905 11.52 -1.26 53.06
CA GLU A 905 10.65 -0.96 54.21
C GLU A 905 9.43 -0.15 53.77
N ARG A 906 9.66 0.97 53.08
CA ARG A 906 8.61 1.90 52.64
C ARG A 906 9.05 2.73 51.44
N VAL A 907 8.07 3.24 50.69
CA VAL A 907 8.28 4.10 49.51
C VAL A 907 7.41 5.35 49.65
N GLU A 908 7.99 6.51 49.36
CA GLU A 908 7.32 7.82 49.33
C GLU A 908 7.58 8.52 47.98
N GLY A 909 6.81 9.58 47.70
CA GLY A 909 7.04 10.45 46.55
C GLY A 909 6.09 10.19 45.38
N TYR A 910 6.47 10.67 44.20
CA TYR A 910 5.70 10.61 42.96
C TYR A 910 6.63 10.48 41.75
N VAL A 911 6.07 10.29 40.56
CA VAL A 911 6.85 10.09 39.33
C VAL A 911 7.97 11.12 39.17
N GLY A 912 9.19 10.64 38.97
CA GLY A 912 10.39 11.47 38.87
C GLY A 912 11.04 11.86 40.21
N ASN A 913 10.38 11.69 41.36
CA ASN A 913 10.87 12.09 42.68
C ASN A 913 10.41 11.11 43.78
N TYR A 914 10.85 9.86 43.69
CA TYR A 914 10.60 8.84 44.71
C TYR A 914 11.71 8.79 45.75
N ARG A 915 11.35 8.34 46.96
CA ARG A 915 12.26 8.00 48.05
C ARG A 915 11.95 6.59 48.54
N THR A 916 12.89 5.67 48.41
CA THR A 916 12.75 4.29 48.88
C THR A 916 13.67 4.03 50.06
N TYR A 917 13.09 3.58 51.16
CA TYR A 917 13.81 3.27 52.40
C TYR A 917 14.04 1.76 52.50
N LEU A 918 15.25 1.37 52.86
CA LEU A 918 15.65 -0.02 53.05
C LEU A 918 15.71 -0.35 54.54
N VAL A 919 15.35 -1.57 54.90
CA VAL A 919 15.41 -2.04 56.30
C VAL A 919 16.84 -1.95 56.82
N GLY A 920 17.04 -1.23 57.93
CA GLY A 920 18.36 -1.09 58.56
C GLY A 920 19.32 -0.11 57.88
N HIS A 921 18.83 0.72 56.95
CA HIS A 921 19.59 1.81 56.32
C HIS A 921 19.02 3.18 56.72
N ASP A 922 19.89 4.12 57.12
CA ASP A 922 19.47 5.44 57.63
C ASP A 922 19.06 6.41 56.50
N GLU A 923 19.64 6.29 55.31
CA GLU A 923 19.37 7.19 54.17
C GLU A 923 18.47 6.54 53.11
N PRO A 924 17.45 7.25 52.59
CA PRO A 924 16.65 6.76 51.48
C PRO A 924 17.43 6.78 50.17
N ILE A 925 17.05 5.88 49.26
CA ILE A 925 17.43 5.94 47.86
C ILE A 925 16.47 6.91 47.17
N GLU A 926 16.98 8.05 46.70
CA GLU A 926 16.22 8.97 45.85
C GLU A 926 16.34 8.55 44.38
N HIS A 927 15.22 8.39 43.70
CA HIS A 927 15.18 7.93 42.30
C HIS A 927 13.97 8.49 41.55
N GLY A 928 14.07 8.57 40.23
CA GLY A 928 12.97 9.02 39.38
C GLY A 928 12.02 7.91 38.97
N ILE A 929 12.55 6.70 38.83
CA ILE A 929 11.82 5.50 38.38
C ILE A 929 12.22 4.27 39.20
N ALA A 930 11.30 3.32 39.33
CA ALA A 930 11.58 1.99 39.87
C ALA A 930 11.20 0.89 38.86
N ILE A 931 12.07 -0.10 38.70
CA ILE A 931 11.83 -1.33 37.95
C ILE A 931 11.67 -2.49 38.94
N ILE A 932 10.51 -3.13 38.94
CA ILE A 932 10.19 -4.26 39.82
C ILE A 932 10.48 -5.57 39.08
N ALA A 933 11.54 -6.25 39.48
CA ALA A 933 12.07 -7.46 38.85
C ALA A 933 12.31 -8.59 39.88
N THR A 934 11.38 -8.77 40.81
CA THR A 934 11.49 -9.70 41.96
C THR A 934 11.45 -11.19 41.60
N GLY A 935 11.26 -11.52 40.33
CA GLY A 935 11.22 -12.90 39.84
C GLY A 935 9.93 -13.65 40.21
N ALA A 936 10.04 -14.98 40.28
CA ALA A 936 8.94 -15.89 40.60
C ALA A 936 9.45 -17.06 41.46
N LYS A 937 8.56 -17.70 42.22
CA LYS A 937 8.87 -18.92 42.99
C LYS A 937 8.31 -20.14 42.27
N GLU A 938 9.05 -21.25 42.32
CA GLU A 938 8.55 -22.56 41.89
C GLU A 938 7.42 -23.01 42.84
N TYR A 939 6.37 -23.62 42.27
CA TYR A 939 5.30 -24.23 43.06
C TYR A 939 5.83 -25.48 43.75
N GLU A 940 5.53 -25.64 45.04
CA GLU A 940 5.84 -26.84 45.81
C GLU A 940 4.59 -27.75 45.79
N PRO A 941 4.62 -28.89 45.07
CA PRO A 941 3.45 -29.74 44.93
C PRO A 941 2.96 -30.33 46.25
N LYS A 942 1.63 -30.44 46.39
CA LYS A 942 1.00 -31.18 47.51
C LYS A 942 0.37 -32.50 47.01
N GLU A 943 0.15 -32.57 45.72
CA GLU A 943 -0.34 -33.72 44.97
C GLU A 943 0.76 -34.75 44.63
N TYR A 944 0.34 -35.92 44.13
CA TYR A 944 1.21 -36.95 43.54
C TYR A 944 2.33 -37.51 44.42
N LEU A 945 2.14 -37.54 45.74
CA LEU A 945 3.11 -38.07 46.72
C LEU A 945 4.43 -37.29 46.77
N TYR A 946 4.44 -36.02 46.34
CA TYR A 946 5.61 -35.16 46.49
C TYR A 946 6.00 -35.00 47.96
N GLY A 947 7.30 -35.14 48.25
CA GLY A 947 7.84 -35.17 49.61
C GLY A 947 7.57 -36.47 50.39
N GLN A 948 6.76 -37.39 49.87
CA GLN A 948 6.45 -38.67 50.51
C GLN A 948 7.22 -39.85 49.90
N HIS A 949 7.60 -39.75 48.60
CA HIS A 949 8.36 -40.78 47.91
C HIS A 949 9.60 -40.20 47.22
N PRO A 950 10.81 -40.81 47.34
CA PRO A 950 12.07 -40.22 46.88
C PRO A 950 12.21 -40.09 45.35
N ASN A 951 11.40 -40.84 44.59
CA ASN A 951 11.38 -40.79 43.12
C ASN A 951 10.29 -39.86 42.55
N VAL A 952 9.56 -39.12 43.40
CA VAL A 952 8.65 -38.06 42.94
C VAL A 952 9.42 -36.75 43.03
N LEU A 953 9.72 -36.16 41.88
CA LEU A 953 10.61 -35.01 41.75
C LEU A 953 9.93 -33.91 40.95
N THR A 954 10.26 -32.65 41.24
CA THR A 954 9.97 -31.56 40.31
C THR A 954 10.86 -31.67 39.07
N GLN A 955 10.48 -31.00 37.97
CA GLN A 955 11.33 -31.01 36.77
C GLN A 955 12.73 -30.47 37.02
N LYS A 956 12.87 -29.53 37.95
CA LYS A 956 14.15 -28.92 38.29
C LYS A 956 15.03 -29.85 39.12
N GLU A 957 14.44 -30.54 40.08
CA GLU A 957 15.13 -31.61 40.83
C GLU A 957 15.56 -32.74 39.88
N MET A 958 14.75 -33.06 38.88
CA MET A 958 15.08 -34.07 37.87
C MET A 958 16.31 -33.68 37.04
N GLU A 959 16.48 -32.40 36.67
CA GLU A 959 17.66 -31.92 35.94
C GLU A 959 18.97 -32.06 36.73
N GLU A 960 18.89 -32.10 38.06
CA GLU A 960 20.03 -32.36 38.93
C GLU A 960 20.39 -33.86 38.93
N LYS A 961 19.42 -34.73 38.64
CA LYS A 961 19.54 -36.19 38.71
C LYS A 961 19.56 -36.91 37.36
N PHE A 962 19.71 -36.21 36.23
CA PHE A 962 19.75 -36.83 34.91
C PHE A 962 20.82 -37.93 34.76
N ASP A 963 21.94 -37.81 35.48
CA ASP A 963 23.02 -38.80 35.42
C ASP A 963 22.76 -40.04 36.28
N GLU A 964 21.72 -40.01 37.13
CA GLU A 964 21.27 -41.16 37.93
C GLU A 964 20.34 -42.09 37.13
N VAL A 965 19.80 -41.62 36.00
CA VAL A 965 18.87 -42.37 35.14
C VAL A 965 19.60 -43.42 34.32
N LYS A 966 19.12 -44.66 34.38
CA LYS A 966 19.69 -45.79 33.66
C LYS A 966 18.88 -46.13 32.41
N PRO A 967 19.51 -46.68 31.36
CA PRO A 967 18.78 -47.23 30.23
C PRO A 967 17.74 -48.27 30.67
N GLY A 968 16.50 -48.11 30.21
CA GLY A 968 15.35 -48.95 30.57
C GLY A 968 14.49 -48.42 31.73
N ASP A 969 14.98 -47.43 32.48
CA ASP A 969 14.17 -46.77 33.52
C ASP A 969 12.92 -46.12 32.90
N THR A 970 11.81 -46.11 33.62
CA THR A 970 10.57 -45.48 33.17
C THR A 970 10.35 -44.17 33.91
N VAL A 971 10.19 -43.08 33.17
CA VAL A 971 9.95 -41.74 33.71
C VAL A 971 8.59 -41.25 33.23
N VAL A 972 7.72 -40.90 34.17
CA VAL A 972 6.41 -40.31 33.89
C VAL A 972 6.42 -38.85 34.32
N MET A 973 6.16 -37.95 33.38
CA MET A 973 6.10 -36.51 33.60
C MET A 973 4.65 -36.04 33.61
N ILE A 974 4.18 -35.50 34.73
CA ILE A 974 2.81 -34.98 34.86
C ILE A 974 2.82 -33.46 34.64
N GLN A 975 2.01 -32.98 33.71
CA GLN A 975 1.93 -31.55 33.37
C GLN A 975 0.81 -30.83 34.10
N CYS A 976 0.94 -29.50 34.18
CA CYS A 976 -0.01 -28.59 34.84
C CYS A 976 -0.11 -28.76 36.36
N VAL A 977 0.87 -29.40 37.01
CA VAL A 977 0.96 -29.47 38.48
C VAL A 977 1.03 -28.04 39.05
N GLY A 978 0.10 -27.68 39.93
CA GLY A 978 -0.05 -26.32 40.46
C GLY A 978 -0.45 -25.23 39.45
N SER A 979 -1.02 -25.56 38.29
CA SER A 979 -1.44 -24.57 37.28
C SER A 979 -2.71 -25.01 36.54
N ARG A 980 -3.46 -24.05 35.98
CA ARG A 980 -4.74 -24.31 35.29
C ARG A 980 -5.74 -25.06 36.21
N ASN A 981 -5.84 -24.58 37.45
CA ASN A 981 -6.78 -25.06 38.46
C ASN A 981 -7.46 -23.86 39.16
N ASP A 982 -8.39 -24.11 40.08
CA ASP A 982 -9.17 -23.05 40.74
C ASP A 982 -8.31 -22.04 41.52
N GLU A 983 -7.22 -22.48 42.16
CA GLU A 983 -6.31 -21.60 42.90
C GLU A 983 -5.40 -20.79 41.97
N HIS A 984 -4.94 -21.42 40.88
CA HIS A 984 -4.01 -20.87 39.90
C HIS A 984 -4.57 -21.03 38.48
N PRO A 985 -5.59 -20.24 38.09
CA PRO A 985 -6.34 -20.41 36.84
C PRO A 985 -5.59 -19.90 35.60
N TRP A 986 -4.26 -19.97 35.61
CA TRP A 986 -3.40 -19.52 34.53
C TRP A 986 -2.37 -20.58 34.14
N CYS A 987 -1.86 -20.45 32.92
CA CYS A 987 -0.74 -21.25 32.44
C CYS A 987 0.59 -20.70 32.98
N SER A 988 1.44 -21.59 33.50
CA SER A 988 2.83 -21.23 33.89
C SER A 988 3.78 -21.03 32.71
N ARG A 989 3.30 -21.18 31.47
CA ARG A 989 3.98 -20.90 30.18
C ARG A 989 5.23 -21.72 29.84
N ILE A 990 6.09 -22.04 30.81
CA ILE A 990 7.39 -22.67 30.60
C ILE A 990 7.37 -24.20 30.74
N CYS A 991 6.43 -24.75 31.52
CA CYS A 991 6.45 -26.15 31.96
C CYS A 991 6.39 -27.16 30.81
N CYS A 992 5.54 -26.96 29.80
CA CYS A 992 5.46 -27.85 28.65
C CYS A 992 6.75 -27.88 27.84
N SER A 993 7.29 -26.70 27.51
CA SER A 993 8.50 -26.62 26.68
C SER A 993 9.72 -27.18 27.41
N ARG A 994 9.82 -26.94 28.73
CA ARG A 994 10.89 -27.52 29.55
C ARG A 994 10.76 -29.04 29.67
N ALA A 995 9.55 -29.55 29.87
CA ALA A 995 9.32 -30.99 29.95
C ALA A 995 9.70 -31.71 28.68
N VAL A 996 9.37 -31.14 27.51
CA VAL A 996 9.72 -31.73 26.21
C VAL A 996 11.24 -31.76 26.03
N ALA A 997 11.95 -30.70 26.39
CA ALA A 997 13.42 -30.70 26.36
C ALA A 997 14.02 -31.75 27.32
N ASN A 998 13.49 -31.85 28.54
CA ASN A 998 13.94 -32.84 29.52
C ASN A 998 13.60 -34.27 29.07
N ALA A 999 12.46 -34.48 28.42
CA ALA A 999 12.07 -35.77 27.86
C ALA A 999 13.01 -36.22 26.73
N ILE A 1000 13.50 -35.29 25.90
CA ILE A 1000 14.53 -35.58 24.88
C ILE A 1000 15.81 -36.09 25.54
N GLU A 1001 16.35 -35.36 26.52
CA GLU A 1001 17.59 -35.73 27.22
C GLU A 1001 17.47 -37.10 27.91
N LEU A 1002 16.32 -37.39 28.51
CA LEU A 1002 16.02 -38.68 29.15
C LEU A 1002 15.90 -39.82 28.13
N ALA A 1003 15.23 -39.58 27.00
CA ALA A 1003 15.13 -40.55 25.92
C ALA A 1003 16.50 -40.85 25.29
N GLU A 1004 17.38 -39.85 25.16
CA GLU A 1004 18.76 -40.02 24.69
C GLU A 1004 19.61 -40.89 25.63
N ARG A 1005 19.26 -40.91 26.92
CA ARG A 1005 19.86 -41.81 27.93
C ARG A 1005 19.25 -43.21 27.94
N GLY A 1006 18.28 -43.49 27.07
CA GLY A 1006 17.62 -44.78 26.94
C GLY A 1006 16.49 -45.02 27.94
N ALA A 1007 15.94 -43.97 28.57
CA ALA A 1007 14.76 -44.10 29.42
C ALA A 1007 13.46 -44.21 28.60
N ASN A 1008 12.46 -44.93 29.12
CA ASN A 1008 11.10 -44.94 28.61
C ASN A 1008 10.34 -43.74 29.18
N VAL A 1009 10.06 -42.73 28.35
CA VAL A 1009 9.49 -41.46 28.83
C VAL A 1009 8.03 -41.31 28.42
N PHE A 1010 7.17 -41.05 29.41
CA PHE A 1010 5.76 -40.73 29.23
C PHE A 1010 5.50 -39.30 29.71
N VAL A 1011 4.78 -38.50 28.92
CA VAL A 1011 4.36 -37.15 29.29
C VAL A 1011 2.83 -37.12 29.34
N LEU A 1012 2.28 -37.00 30.54
CA LEU A 1012 0.84 -36.86 30.79
C LEU A 1012 0.45 -35.40 30.71
N TYR A 1013 -0.49 -35.03 29.82
CA TYR A 1013 -0.81 -33.62 29.53
C TYR A 1013 -2.29 -33.36 29.25
N ARG A 1014 -2.70 -32.08 29.34
CA ARG A 1014 -3.98 -31.59 28.82
C ARG A 1014 -3.85 -31.04 27.39
N ASP A 1015 -2.92 -30.09 27.23
CA ASP A 1015 -2.48 -29.51 25.95
C ASP A 1015 -0.95 -29.39 25.93
N ILE A 1016 -0.28 -29.70 24.81
CA ILE A 1016 1.15 -29.41 24.65
C ILE A 1016 1.36 -28.01 24.09
N ARG A 1017 1.92 -27.12 24.93
CA ARG A 1017 2.15 -25.69 24.62
C ARG A 1017 3.60 -25.37 24.24
N THR A 1018 4.10 -26.02 23.19
CA THR A 1018 5.42 -25.75 22.58
C THR A 1018 5.32 -24.73 21.44
N TYR A 1019 5.13 -23.45 21.74
CA TYR A 1019 4.90 -22.39 20.75
C TYR A 1019 6.19 -21.86 20.09
N GLY A 1020 6.05 -21.18 18.94
CA GLY A 1020 7.16 -20.73 18.12
C GLY A 1020 8.02 -21.88 17.61
N PHE A 1021 9.34 -21.69 17.62
CA PHE A 1021 10.33 -22.70 17.23
C PHE A 1021 10.46 -23.86 18.23
N ARG A 1022 9.88 -23.74 19.43
CA ARG A 1022 9.88 -24.85 20.41
C ARG A 1022 9.03 -26.03 19.95
N GLU A 1023 8.20 -25.85 18.93
CA GLU A 1023 7.44 -26.95 18.33
C GLU A 1023 8.35 -28.05 17.76
N GLU A 1024 9.53 -27.68 17.29
CA GLU A 1024 10.49 -28.65 16.79
C GLU A 1024 10.91 -29.66 17.86
N LEU A 1025 11.06 -29.20 19.10
CA LEU A 1025 11.39 -30.07 20.23
C LEU A 1025 10.28 -31.09 20.45
N TYR A 1026 9.02 -30.70 20.27
CA TYR A 1026 7.91 -31.64 20.41
C TYR A 1026 7.94 -32.71 19.31
N THR A 1027 8.19 -32.29 18.07
CA THR A 1027 8.40 -33.21 16.94
C THR A 1027 9.59 -34.15 17.20
N GLU A 1028 10.70 -33.63 17.71
CA GLU A 1028 11.90 -34.39 18.04
C GLU A 1028 11.67 -35.42 19.15
N ALA A 1029 11.03 -35.00 20.26
CA ALA A 1029 10.70 -35.90 21.36
C ALA A 1029 9.87 -37.10 20.87
N ARG A 1030 8.89 -36.87 20.01
CA ARG A 1030 8.10 -37.95 19.40
C ARG A 1030 8.95 -38.86 18.50
N LYS A 1031 9.87 -38.32 17.71
CA LYS A 1031 10.80 -39.11 16.89
C LYS A 1031 11.72 -39.99 17.73
N LYS A 1032 12.08 -39.55 18.94
CA LYS A 1032 12.90 -40.30 19.91
C LYS A 1032 12.10 -41.30 20.76
N GLY A 1033 10.80 -41.47 20.49
CA GLY A 1033 9.98 -42.47 21.16
C GLY A 1033 9.34 -42.01 22.49
N VAL A 1034 9.38 -40.71 22.81
CA VAL A 1034 8.63 -40.16 23.95
C VAL A 1034 7.13 -40.31 23.70
N ILE A 1035 6.41 -40.89 24.66
CA ILE A 1035 4.97 -41.15 24.57
C ILE A 1035 4.21 -40.00 25.25
N PHE A 1036 3.27 -39.40 24.53
CA PHE A 1036 2.44 -38.30 25.03
C PHE A 1036 1.02 -38.80 25.26
N VAL A 1037 0.57 -38.82 26.51
CA VAL A 1037 -0.75 -39.32 26.91
C VAL A 1037 -1.60 -38.15 27.39
N ARG A 1038 -2.76 -37.94 26.76
CA ARG A 1038 -3.65 -36.86 27.16
C ARG A 1038 -4.58 -37.30 28.27
N PHE A 1039 -4.77 -36.45 29.28
CA PHE A 1039 -5.79 -36.61 30.31
C PHE A 1039 -6.77 -35.42 30.29
N ASN A 1040 -7.96 -35.63 30.86
CA ASN A 1040 -8.99 -34.60 30.94
C ASN A 1040 -9.02 -34.01 32.35
N GLU A 1041 -9.50 -32.77 32.49
CA GLU A 1041 -9.52 -32.09 33.78
C GLU A 1041 -10.36 -32.84 34.83
N ASP A 1042 -11.47 -33.43 34.40
CA ASP A 1042 -12.35 -34.25 35.25
C ASP A 1042 -11.77 -35.63 35.61
N ASN A 1043 -10.67 -36.03 34.97
CA ASN A 1043 -10.01 -37.32 35.22
C ASN A 1043 -8.48 -37.15 35.22
N PRO A 1044 -7.91 -36.50 36.25
CA PRO A 1044 -6.48 -36.29 36.36
C PRO A 1044 -5.75 -37.64 36.63
N PRO A 1045 -4.44 -37.73 36.32
CA PRO A 1045 -3.63 -38.89 36.67
C PRO A 1045 -3.69 -39.19 38.16
N GLN A 1046 -3.52 -40.46 38.54
CA GLN A 1046 -3.39 -40.87 39.94
C GLN A 1046 -1.99 -41.44 40.15
N VAL A 1047 -1.43 -41.27 41.35
CA VAL A 1047 -0.10 -41.80 41.67
C VAL A 1047 -0.20 -42.53 42.98
N GLU A 1048 0.10 -43.83 42.94
CA GLU A 1048 0.02 -44.74 44.09
C GLU A 1048 1.34 -45.50 44.25
N ILE A 1049 1.54 -46.09 45.43
CA ILE A 1049 2.66 -46.99 45.72
C ILE A 1049 2.09 -48.41 45.78
N ASN A 1050 2.60 -49.32 44.95
CA ASN A 1050 2.18 -50.71 44.97
C ASN A 1050 2.82 -51.51 46.12
N ASP A 1051 2.42 -52.78 46.28
CA ASP A 1051 2.91 -53.67 47.34
C ASP A 1051 4.43 -53.92 47.30
N GLU A 1052 5.08 -53.66 46.17
CA GLU A 1052 6.55 -53.76 46.00
C GLU A 1052 7.28 -52.44 46.30
N GLY A 1053 6.57 -51.40 46.72
CA GLY A 1053 7.12 -50.07 46.98
C GLY A 1053 7.45 -49.27 45.71
N LYS A 1054 6.91 -49.65 44.54
CA LYS A 1054 7.10 -48.94 43.27
C LYS A 1054 5.93 -47.99 42.98
N LEU A 1055 6.24 -46.89 42.31
CA LEU A 1055 5.23 -45.95 41.82
C LEU A 1055 4.40 -46.57 40.69
N VAL A 1056 3.09 -46.42 40.77
CA VAL A 1056 2.13 -46.74 39.71
C VAL A 1056 1.39 -45.46 39.35
N VAL A 1057 1.30 -45.17 38.04
CA VAL A 1057 0.67 -43.96 37.48
C VAL A 1057 -0.39 -44.34 36.46
#